data_AF-A0A8J7VR81-F1
#
_entry.id   AF-A0A8J7VR81-F1
#
_cell.length_a   1.000
_cell.length_b   1.000
_cell.length_c   1.000
_cell.angle_alpha   90.00
_cell.angle_beta   90.00
_cell.angle_gamma   90.00
#
_symmetry.space_group_name_H-M   'P 1'
#
loop_
_entity.id
_entity.type
_entity.pdbx_description
1 polymer ?
#
loop_
_entity_poly.entity_id
_entity_poly.type
_entity_poly.pdbx_seq_one_letter_code
_entity_poly.pdbx_strand_id
1 'polypeptide(L)'
;ALAERTGDRPAAPRMPIAAPMLDEATFDAKGNRMFTASYGLDRWILDGHRTKAGHALIPGTGYIEIAAEAMRAQGETGAFELRDLYFFRPLDTDGDAPREMRCKLIRSDEGYGFELRSAVSVKGRIGWQLHATARIVPVRAAAGRIDVAAIAARLPAPEVGEGLVSPQEAHLAFGPRWRVTQSRALDKAEGLAELSLPAAFRAEPDQGWILHPALMDLATGWAMGLIEGYQPTHLWVPVSYETLRVLRGLPARIVSHVRNTAPNRASDPTASFDVTLATPEGEVCVEIKGFSIHRLQGDLAFAKPEARELEFDEGQASAKPLSPAEERLLHSFAMGIRPDEGAKAFGRAVALGGGQVIVSSLDLPALIKQTAEAEAAKSEGQTFERPDLDNVYVEPRNDIERSLVGFWQELLGVGQVGVEDSFFDLGGHSLIAVRLFAMVKKAYRVEFPISVLFEAPTIARCAALIAERIGESGADEAKPATPIRRFTHLVPMHSGAAGTKTPVFMVAGMGGNILNLRHMANLVGNDRQFYGVQARGLFGEDAPHTDLTEAARDYIAEIRQVQPRGPYILGGYSGGGLTAWEVARLLEEAGEAVARVFLLDTPMPMRPVVTRQDKALIKLIELRRNGPRYFIEWFAKRRAWNIEQKRKREAGPHVAHATEMHYEELENAFRSALPKLHLTRRSGPVVLYRPPLDLKWKVTGGRWVCDAKEYVYPDNDWAQFAPDLEIIEVPGDHNSIVLEPNVRVLASHMAKSIAAAERELAPESVKIIAPLATAAE
;
A
#
# COMPACT_ATOMS: atom_id res chain seq x y z
N ALA A 1 -17.72 7.10 -6.17
CA ALA A 1 -17.68 7.51 -7.59
C ALA A 1 -18.86 8.40 -8.00
N LEU A 2 -20.06 7.88 -8.34
CA LEU A 2 -21.17 8.74 -8.80
C LEU A 2 -21.74 9.63 -7.68
N ALA A 3 -21.96 9.08 -6.48
CA ALA A 3 -22.37 9.86 -5.31
C ALA A 3 -21.32 10.88 -4.83
N GLU A 4 -20.04 10.64 -5.13
CA GLU A 4 -18.95 11.63 -4.89
C GLU A 4 -19.00 12.78 -5.91
N ARG A 5 -19.50 12.53 -7.12
CA ARG A 5 -19.59 13.54 -8.18
C ARG A 5 -20.93 14.28 -8.23
N THR A 6 -22.02 13.66 -7.74
CA THR A 6 -23.33 14.32 -7.59
C THR A 6 -23.48 15.07 -6.27
N GLY A 7 -22.54 14.89 -5.34
CA GLY A 7 -22.62 15.47 -3.99
C GLY A 7 -23.59 14.74 -3.06
N ASP A 8 -24.09 13.56 -3.44
CA ASP A 8 -25.08 12.79 -2.68
C ASP A 8 -24.47 11.86 -1.61
N ARG A 9 -23.15 11.89 -1.39
CA ARG A 9 -22.53 11.10 -0.31
C ARG A 9 -22.88 11.76 1.04
N PRO A 10 -23.61 11.10 1.95
CA PRO A 10 -23.87 11.65 3.27
C PRO A 10 -22.54 11.84 4.01
N ALA A 11 -22.40 12.97 4.70
CA ALA A 11 -21.19 13.29 5.48
C ALA A 11 -20.92 12.19 6.52
N ALA A 12 -19.64 11.87 6.71
CA ALA A 12 -19.25 10.91 7.74
C ALA A 12 -19.75 11.39 9.12
N PRO A 13 -20.24 10.47 9.97
CA PRO A 13 -20.69 10.85 11.30
C PRO A 13 -19.54 11.48 12.09
N ARG A 14 -19.87 12.52 12.88
CA ARG A 14 -18.95 13.14 13.84
C ARG A 14 -19.26 12.62 15.22
N MET A 15 -18.23 12.17 15.92
CA MET A 15 -18.31 11.56 17.25
C MET A 15 -17.52 12.42 18.23
N PRO A 16 -18.12 12.94 19.32
CA PRO A 16 -17.36 13.70 20.31
C PRO A 16 -16.31 12.82 21.01
N ILE A 17 -15.17 13.40 21.35
CA ILE A 17 -14.07 12.76 22.07
C ILE A 17 -13.80 13.52 23.36
N ALA A 18 -13.49 12.78 24.44
CA ALA A 18 -12.96 13.35 25.66
C ALA A 18 -11.43 13.45 25.59
N ALA A 19 -10.90 14.51 24.97
CA ALA A 19 -9.47 14.77 24.92
C ALA A 19 -9.16 16.29 25.02
N PRO A 20 -8.07 16.70 25.70
CA PRO A 20 -7.74 18.11 25.88
C PRO A 20 -7.49 18.91 24.59
N MET A 21 -6.95 18.30 23.54
CA MET A 21 -6.56 18.96 22.28
C MET A 21 -7.45 18.56 21.08
N LEU A 22 -8.35 17.60 21.23
CA LEU A 22 -9.25 17.09 20.18
C LEU A 22 -10.72 17.07 20.63
N ASP A 23 -11.63 17.56 19.78
CA ASP A 23 -13.06 17.68 20.11
C ASP A 23 -13.89 16.54 19.51
N GLU A 24 -13.67 16.21 18.25
CA GLU A 24 -14.48 15.24 17.51
C GLU A 24 -13.62 14.28 16.66
N ALA A 25 -14.12 13.06 16.44
CA ALA A 25 -13.64 12.09 15.45
C ALA A 25 -14.63 11.96 14.30
N THR A 26 -14.10 11.77 13.10
CA THR A 26 -14.86 11.47 11.88
C THR A 26 -13.98 10.72 10.88
N PHE A 27 -14.44 10.61 9.64
CA PHE A 27 -13.67 10.02 8.54
C PHE A 27 -13.66 10.96 7.33
N ASP A 28 -12.55 10.98 6.60
CA ASP A 28 -12.49 11.66 5.30
C ASP A 28 -13.18 10.84 4.20
N ALA A 29 -13.27 11.41 2.98
CA ALA A 29 -13.89 10.73 1.85
C ALA A 29 -13.18 9.41 1.47
N LYS A 30 -11.87 9.32 1.73
CA LYS A 30 -11.03 8.15 1.47
C LYS A 30 -11.12 7.10 2.59
N GLY A 31 -11.84 7.39 3.67
CA GLY A 31 -12.03 6.50 4.82
C GLY A 31 -10.91 6.57 5.86
N ASN A 32 -10.01 7.56 5.78
CA ASN A 32 -9.00 7.79 6.80
C ASN A 32 -9.65 8.37 8.06
N ARG A 33 -9.11 8.03 9.24
CA ARG A 33 -9.59 8.64 10.48
C ARG A 33 -9.18 10.11 10.50
N MET A 34 -10.12 10.98 10.84
CA MET A 34 -9.87 12.40 11.00
C MET A 34 -10.39 12.85 12.37
N PHE A 35 -9.64 13.73 13.01
CA PHE A 35 -9.99 14.38 14.27
C PHE A 35 -10.06 15.88 14.03
N THR A 36 -11.02 16.55 14.65
CA THR A 36 -11.22 17.99 14.49
C THR A 36 -11.32 18.68 15.83
N ALA A 37 -10.89 19.94 15.88
CA ALA A 37 -11.06 20.80 17.04
C ALA A 37 -11.03 22.28 16.66
N SER A 38 -11.66 23.11 17.48
CA SER A 38 -11.64 24.56 17.32
C SER A 38 -10.67 25.19 18.33
N TYR A 39 -9.74 26.00 17.84
CA TYR A 39 -8.67 26.62 18.62
C TYR A 39 -8.86 28.11 18.74
N GLY A 40 -9.30 28.59 19.90
CA GLY A 40 -9.29 29.99 20.28
C GLY A 40 -8.34 30.25 21.45
N LEU A 41 -8.30 31.51 21.91
CA LEU A 41 -7.50 31.91 23.08
C LEU A 41 -8.02 31.32 24.41
N ASP A 42 -9.19 30.71 24.40
CA ASP A 42 -9.74 29.91 25.51
C ASP A 42 -8.96 28.60 25.73
N ARG A 43 -8.30 28.07 24.69
CA ARG A 43 -7.31 26.99 24.83
C ARG A 43 -6.05 27.57 25.45
N TRP A 44 -5.81 27.24 26.72
CA TRP A 44 -4.69 27.77 27.50
C TRP A 44 -3.32 27.63 26.82
N ILE A 45 -3.14 26.64 25.95
CA ILE A 45 -1.88 26.40 25.24
C ILE A 45 -1.51 27.58 24.33
N LEU A 46 -2.51 28.23 23.71
CA LEU A 46 -2.32 29.41 22.88
C LEU A 46 -2.08 30.65 23.74
N ASP A 47 -2.86 30.82 24.81
CA ASP A 47 -2.73 31.97 25.69
C ASP A 47 -1.38 31.98 26.45
N GLY A 48 -0.92 30.80 26.85
CA GLY A 48 0.30 30.59 27.62
C GLY A 48 1.58 30.49 26.79
N HIS A 49 1.52 30.46 25.45
CA HIS A 49 2.68 30.36 24.58
C HIS A 49 2.65 31.45 23.50
N ARG A 50 3.27 32.59 23.81
CA ARG A 50 3.28 33.77 22.94
C ARG A 50 4.68 34.19 22.52
N THR A 51 4.80 34.85 21.38
CA THR A 51 6.02 35.62 21.04
C THR A 51 6.11 36.90 21.88
N LYS A 52 7.28 37.56 21.94
CA LYS A 52 7.38 38.90 22.56
C LYS A 52 6.51 39.96 21.90
N ALA A 53 6.17 39.77 20.63
CA ALA A 53 5.22 40.62 19.91
C ALA A 53 3.74 40.33 20.28
N GLY A 54 3.48 39.34 21.13
CA GLY A 54 2.14 39.00 21.64
C GLY A 54 1.38 37.93 20.83
N HIS A 55 1.90 37.50 19.69
CA HIS A 55 1.28 36.46 18.85
C HIS A 55 1.21 35.12 19.59
N ALA A 56 0.00 34.57 19.72
CA ALA A 56 -0.26 33.25 20.30
C ALA A 56 -0.02 32.14 19.29
N LEU A 57 0.68 31.09 19.70
CA LEU A 57 0.94 29.93 18.85
C LEU A 57 1.11 28.65 19.66
N ILE A 58 0.77 27.52 19.05
CA ILE A 58 0.98 26.21 19.63
C ILE A 58 2.45 25.79 19.39
N PRO A 59 3.22 25.43 20.44
CA PRO A 59 4.55 24.87 20.24
C PRO A 59 4.46 23.50 19.55
N GLY A 60 5.53 23.07 18.87
CA GLY A 60 5.55 21.77 18.20
C GLY A 60 5.24 20.59 19.12
N THR A 61 5.48 20.73 20.43
CA THR A 61 5.12 19.74 21.45
C THR A 61 3.62 19.59 21.68
N GLY A 62 2.83 20.63 21.40
CA GLY A 62 1.37 20.51 21.32
C GLY A 62 0.92 19.59 20.20
N TYR A 63 1.66 19.51 19.09
CA TYR A 63 1.34 18.59 17.99
C TYR A 63 1.65 17.13 18.34
N ILE A 64 2.71 16.92 19.13
CA ILE A 64 3.06 15.61 19.65
C ILE A 64 1.95 15.12 20.59
N GLU A 65 1.38 15.99 21.43
CA GLU A 65 0.22 15.64 22.25
C GLU A 65 -1.02 15.35 21.40
N ILE A 66 -1.31 16.15 20.36
CA ILE A 66 -2.41 15.87 19.43
C ILE A 66 -2.25 14.47 18.80
N ALA A 67 -1.04 14.09 18.40
CA ALA A 67 -0.76 12.76 17.86
C ALA A 67 -1.03 11.65 18.90
N ALA A 68 -0.61 11.86 20.15
CA ALA A 68 -0.85 10.92 21.25
C ALA A 68 -2.34 10.76 21.57
N GLU A 69 -3.08 11.88 21.64
CA GLU A 69 -4.52 11.88 21.87
C GLU A 69 -5.28 11.22 20.71
N ALA A 70 -4.88 11.47 19.46
CA ALA A 70 -5.47 10.86 18.27
C ALA A 70 -5.32 9.34 18.28
N MET A 71 -4.12 8.83 18.62
CA MET A 71 -3.88 7.39 18.78
C MET A 71 -4.78 6.79 19.86
N ARG A 72 -4.84 7.42 21.04
CA ARG A 72 -5.71 6.97 22.14
C ARG A 72 -7.19 6.95 21.74
N ALA A 73 -7.66 7.99 21.07
CA ALA A 73 -9.05 8.12 20.62
C ALA A 73 -9.42 7.14 19.49
N GLN A 74 -8.43 6.53 18.82
CA GLN A 74 -8.63 5.41 17.89
C GLN A 74 -8.55 4.03 18.56
N GLY A 75 -8.27 3.98 19.87
CA GLY A 75 -8.17 2.75 20.65
C GLY A 75 -6.73 2.22 20.80
N GLU A 76 -5.74 2.92 20.26
CA GLU A 76 -4.32 2.57 20.39
C GLU A 76 -3.77 3.20 21.68
N THR A 77 -3.68 2.38 22.74
CA THR A 77 -3.26 2.82 24.10
C THR A 77 -1.86 2.35 24.48
N GLY A 78 -1.22 1.55 23.62
CA GLY A 78 0.13 1.03 23.84
C GLY A 78 1.22 2.07 23.55
N ALA A 79 2.47 1.67 23.79
CA ALA A 79 3.64 2.46 23.41
C ALA A 79 3.69 2.63 21.87
N PHE A 80 4.17 3.78 21.44
CA PHE A 80 4.30 4.10 20.02
C PHE A 80 5.54 4.94 19.75
N GLU A 81 5.96 4.99 18.49
CA GLU A 81 7.09 5.76 18.01
C GLU A 81 6.63 6.69 16.89
N LEU A 82 6.89 7.99 17.05
CA LEU A 82 6.81 8.96 15.97
C LEU A 82 8.14 8.96 15.22
N ARG A 83 8.12 8.61 13.95
CA ARG A 83 9.27 8.65 13.04
C ARG A 83 9.11 9.79 12.06
N ASP A 84 10.22 10.43 11.73
CA ASP A 84 10.27 11.46 10.70
C ASP A 84 9.25 12.58 10.97
N LEU A 85 9.14 13.02 12.23
CA LEU A 85 8.24 14.11 12.59
C LEU A 85 8.86 15.44 12.14
N TYR A 86 8.19 16.13 11.23
CA TYR A 86 8.61 17.44 10.71
C TYR A 86 7.61 18.53 11.07
N PHE A 87 8.12 19.71 11.41
CA PHE A 87 7.33 20.93 11.60
C PHE A 87 7.53 21.86 10.42
N PHE A 88 6.45 22.21 9.74
CA PHE A 88 6.49 23.11 8.58
C PHE A 88 6.16 24.54 8.98
N ARG A 89 5.09 24.71 9.74
CA ARG A 89 4.58 26.04 10.12
C ARG A 89 3.94 25.99 11.52
N PRO A 90 4.13 27.03 12.36
CA PRO A 90 3.41 27.16 13.62
C PRO A 90 1.90 27.31 13.36
N LEU A 91 1.08 26.79 14.27
CA LEU A 91 -0.36 26.99 14.33
C LEU A 91 -0.58 28.16 15.27
N ASP A 92 -0.84 29.29 14.66
CA ASP A 92 -1.07 30.58 15.28
C ASP A 92 -2.54 30.98 15.18
N THR A 93 -2.95 31.91 16.04
CA THR A 93 -4.28 32.53 15.98
C THR A 93 -4.13 34.04 15.86
N ASP A 94 -4.47 34.59 14.70
CA ASP A 94 -4.54 36.03 14.44
C ASP A 94 -5.83 36.61 15.06
N GLY A 95 -5.81 36.90 16.35
CA GLY A 95 -6.91 37.56 17.08
C GLY A 95 -7.87 36.61 17.81
N ASP A 96 -9.09 37.07 18.10
CA ASP A 96 -10.08 36.35 18.92
C ASP A 96 -10.89 35.29 18.15
N ALA A 97 -10.72 35.22 16.83
CA ALA A 97 -11.47 34.27 16.01
C ALA A 97 -10.87 32.86 16.14
N PRO A 98 -11.68 31.85 16.52
CA PRO A 98 -11.19 30.49 16.64
C PRO A 98 -10.80 29.93 15.26
N ARG A 99 -9.75 29.12 15.24
CA ARG A 99 -9.21 28.48 14.06
C ARG A 99 -9.53 26.99 14.08
N GLU A 100 -10.20 26.52 13.04
CA GLU A 100 -10.48 25.09 12.88
C GLU A 100 -9.20 24.32 12.59
N MET A 101 -9.03 23.19 13.27
CA MET A 101 -7.91 22.27 13.12
C MET A 101 -8.42 20.89 12.73
N ARG A 102 -7.65 20.19 11.89
CA ARG A 102 -7.86 18.77 11.59
C ARG A 102 -6.57 17.97 11.69
N CYS A 103 -6.64 16.82 12.34
CA CYS A 103 -5.60 15.81 12.41
C CYS A 103 -6.06 14.57 11.62
N LYS A 104 -5.26 14.07 10.68
CA LYS A 104 -5.58 12.91 9.86
C LYS A 104 -4.63 11.75 10.20
N LEU A 105 -5.19 10.56 10.41
CA LEU A 105 -4.45 9.30 10.52
C LEU A 105 -4.70 8.42 9.29
N ILE A 106 -3.66 8.20 8.49
CA ILE A 106 -3.67 7.43 7.24
C ILE A 106 -3.10 6.04 7.53
N ARG A 107 -3.91 4.97 7.42
CA ARG A 107 -3.47 3.62 7.81
C ARG A 107 -2.41 3.06 6.86
N SER A 108 -1.38 2.43 7.42
CA SER A 108 -0.36 1.67 6.68
C SER A 108 -0.09 0.32 7.35
N ASP A 109 0.77 -0.51 6.75
CA ASP A 109 1.17 -1.81 7.31
C ASP A 109 2.01 -1.68 8.60
N GLU A 110 2.73 -0.56 8.76
CA GLU A 110 3.62 -0.31 9.91
C GLU A 110 2.95 0.52 11.02
N GLY A 111 1.78 1.11 10.76
CA GLY A 111 1.08 1.99 11.71
C GLY A 111 0.20 3.02 11.01
N TYR A 112 0.51 4.31 11.22
CA TYR A 112 -0.28 5.43 10.70
C TYR A 112 0.60 6.56 10.15
N GLY A 113 0.27 7.11 8.99
CA GLY A 113 0.71 8.46 8.61
C GLY A 113 -0.09 9.49 9.42
N PHE A 114 0.57 10.50 9.95
CA PHE A 114 -0.02 11.60 10.71
C PHE A 114 0.13 12.90 9.94
N GLU A 115 -0.96 13.64 9.77
CA GLU A 115 -0.95 15.01 9.24
C GLU A 115 -1.76 15.94 10.14
N LEU A 116 -1.19 17.09 10.48
CA LEU A 116 -1.88 18.15 11.23
C LEU A 116 -2.06 19.39 10.35
N ARG A 117 -3.31 19.83 10.19
CA ARG A 117 -3.67 21.00 9.37
C ARG A 117 -4.61 21.94 10.11
N SER A 118 -4.63 23.21 9.72
CA SER A 118 -5.64 24.17 10.19
C SER A 118 -6.20 25.03 9.07
N ALA A 119 -7.42 25.53 9.28
CA ALA A 119 -8.14 26.34 8.33
C ALA A 119 -7.55 27.75 8.22
N VAL A 120 -7.46 28.26 7.00
CA VAL A 120 -7.09 29.63 6.65
C VAL A 120 -8.00 30.12 5.54
N SER A 121 -8.54 31.32 5.68
CA SER A 121 -9.32 31.95 4.61
C SER A 121 -8.38 32.64 3.61
N VAL A 122 -8.39 32.17 2.35
CA VAL A 122 -7.65 32.78 1.24
C VAL A 122 -8.62 33.06 0.10
N LYS A 123 -8.75 34.34 -0.26
CA LYS A 123 -9.65 34.81 -1.34
C LYS A 123 -11.11 34.34 -1.18
N GLY A 124 -11.61 34.27 0.06
CA GLY A 124 -12.99 33.85 0.37
C GLY A 124 -13.23 32.34 0.37
N ARG A 125 -12.18 31.52 0.21
CA ARG A 125 -12.23 30.06 0.33
C ARG A 125 -11.45 29.61 1.55
N ILE A 126 -11.94 28.56 2.22
CA ILE A 126 -11.21 27.90 3.30
C ILE A 126 -10.20 26.94 2.68
N GLY A 127 -8.92 27.18 2.94
CA GLY A 127 -7.83 26.25 2.65
C GLY A 127 -7.22 25.71 3.95
N TRP A 128 -6.64 24.52 3.88
CA TRP A 128 -6.07 23.78 4.99
C TRP A 128 -4.54 23.81 4.93
N GLN A 129 -3.95 24.59 5.82
CA GLN A 129 -2.51 24.79 5.96
C GLN A 129 -1.88 23.61 6.71
N LEU A 130 -0.80 23.04 6.19
CA LEU A 130 -0.03 21.97 6.85
C LEU A 130 0.90 22.52 7.92
N HIS A 131 0.86 21.91 9.12
CA HIS A 131 1.69 22.28 10.26
C HIS A 131 2.74 21.21 10.57
N ALA A 132 2.36 19.94 10.53
CA ALA A 132 3.26 18.83 10.83
C ALA A 132 2.85 17.53 10.12
N THR A 133 3.85 16.69 9.86
CA THR A 133 3.66 15.31 9.40
C THR A 133 4.58 14.35 10.15
N ALA A 134 4.15 13.11 10.35
CA ALA A 134 4.98 12.05 10.91
C ALA A 134 4.47 10.67 10.50
N ARG A 135 5.25 9.62 10.80
CA ARG A 135 4.75 8.23 10.84
C ARG A 135 4.63 7.80 12.29
N ILE A 136 3.46 7.32 12.71
CA ILE A 136 3.22 6.74 14.02
C ILE A 136 3.28 5.21 13.91
N VAL A 137 4.22 4.58 14.59
CA VAL A 137 4.45 3.13 14.57
C VAL A 137 4.16 2.59 15.97
N PRO A 138 3.13 1.74 16.17
CA PRO A 138 2.94 1.05 17.45
C PRO A 138 4.14 0.16 17.77
N VAL A 139 4.65 0.21 18.99
CA VAL A 139 5.82 -0.58 19.40
C VAL A 139 5.54 -1.39 20.66
N ARG A 140 6.15 -2.57 20.74
CA ARG A 140 6.21 -3.37 21.97
C ARG A 140 7.60 -3.18 22.59
N ALA A 141 7.74 -2.12 23.38
CA ALA A 141 8.98 -1.80 24.09
C ALA A 141 8.72 -1.72 25.59
N ALA A 142 9.60 -2.33 26.38
CA ALA A 142 9.59 -2.18 27.83
C ALA A 142 10.29 -0.87 28.21
N ALA A 143 9.79 -0.18 29.23
CA ALA A 143 10.43 1.03 29.75
C ALA A 143 11.81 0.68 30.35
N GLY A 144 12.86 1.27 29.79
CA GLY A 144 14.20 1.21 30.37
C GLY A 144 14.30 2.06 31.64
N ARG A 145 15.48 2.02 32.28
CA ARG A 145 15.83 2.92 33.39
C ARG A 145 17.15 3.63 33.13
N ILE A 146 17.22 4.90 33.54
CA ILE A 146 18.47 5.67 33.60
C ILE A 146 18.89 5.87 35.06
N ASP A 147 20.20 5.94 35.31
CA ASP A 147 20.74 6.24 36.63
C ASP A 147 20.89 7.76 36.79
N VAL A 148 19.84 8.40 37.28
CA VAL A 148 19.79 9.86 37.48
C VAL A 148 20.89 10.35 38.41
N ALA A 149 21.21 9.58 39.46
CA ALA A 149 22.23 9.95 40.43
C ALA A 149 23.64 9.89 39.82
N ALA A 150 23.94 8.86 39.03
CA ALA A 150 25.21 8.76 38.31
C ALA A 150 25.37 9.89 37.29
N ILE A 151 24.29 10.27 36.59
CA ILE A 151 24.31 11.39 35.63
C ILE A 151 24.53 12.72 36.35
N ALA A 152 23.84 12.96 37.46
CA ALA A 152 24.01 14.17 38.25
C ALA A 152 25.43 14.29 38.84
N ALA A 153 26.02 13.17 39.30
CA ALA A 153 27.34 13.17 39.94
C ALA A 153 28.50 13.57 39.01
N ARG A 154 28.36 13.41 37.69
CA ARG A 154 29.37 13.80 36.70
C ARG A 154 29.17 15.21 36.13
N LEU A 155 28.03 15.84 36.40
CA LEU A 155 27.72 17.19 35.96
C LEU A 155 28.17 18.25 36.99
N PRO A 156 28.35 19.52 36.57
CA PRO A 156 28.57 20.62 37.51
C PRO A 156 27.41 20.79 38.50
N ALA A 157 27.64 21.56 39.57
CA ALA A 157 26.59 21.88 40.53
C ALA A 157 25.37 22.53 39.82
N PRO A 158 24.14 22.04 40.06
CA PRO A 158 22.96 22.52 39.37
C PRO A 158 22.59 23.94 39.80
N GLU A 159 22.10 24.72 38.85
CA GLU A 159 21.30 25.90 39.13
C GLU A 159 19.92 25.42 39.61
N VAL A 160 19.45 25.94 40.75
CA VAL A 160 18.16 25.54 41.36
C VAL A 160 17.31 26.79 41.59
N GLY A 161 16.02 26.70 41.27
CA GLY A 161 15.05 27.76 41.51
C GLY A 161 13.65 27.35 41.07
N GLU A 162 12.64 28.09 41.50
CA GLU A 162 11.25 27.80 41.12
C GLU A 162 10.92 28.45 39.77
N GLY A 163 10.77 27.62 38.72
CA GLY A 163 10.40 28.09 37.39
C GLY A 163 11.52 28.88 36.70
N LEU A 164 12.75 28.35 36.71
CA LEU A 164 13.93 28.96 36.11
C LEU A 164 13.68 29.42 34.67
N VAL A 165 14.16 30.61 34.36
CA VAL A 165 13.95 31.26 33.06
C VAL A 165 14.67 30.47 31.96
N SER A 166 13.93 30.14 30.90
CA SER A 166 14.51 29.52 29.70
C SER A 166 15.24 30.57 28.86
N PRO A 167 16.40 30.25 28.26
CA PRO A 167 17.07 31.17 27.32
C PRO A 167 16.17 31.62 26.15
N GLN A 168 15.17 30.81 25.79
CA GLN A 168 14.21 31.14 24.73
C GLN A 168 13.19 32.22 25.16
N GLU A 169 13.03 32.52 26.45
CA GLU A 169 12.18 33.62 26.95
C GLU A 169 12.72 35.02 26.59
N ALA A 170 13.90 35.11 25.98
CA ALA A 170 14.34 36.33 25.31
C ALA A 170 13.41 36.69 24.13
N HIS A 171 12.84 35.67 23.47
CA HIS A 171 12.01 35.78 22.25
C HIS A 171 10.55 35.35 22.48
N LEU A 172 10.31 34.54 23.52
CA LEU A 172 9.00 34.03 23.89
C LEU A 172 8.50 34.62 25.21
N ALA A 173 7.18 34.62 25.39
CA ALA A 173 6.46 35.04 26.58
C ALA A 173 5.61 33.85 27.04
N PHE A 174 6.15 33.13 28.02
CA PHE A 174 5.54 31.95 28.60
C PHE A 174 4.61 32.27 29.76
N GLY A 175 3.44 31.64 29.75
CA GLY A 175 2.44 31.71 30.81
C GLY A 175 2.77 30.84 32.02
N PRO A 176 1.91 30.82 33.04
CA PRO A 176 2.17 30.15 34.32
C PRO A 176 2.50 28.65 34.21
N ARG A 177 1.87 27.91 33.27
CA ARG A 177 2.10 26.47 33.08
C ARG A 177 3.53 26.11 32.63
N TRP A 178 4.24 27.04 32.00
CA TRP A 178 5.63 26.87 31.54
C TRP A 178 6.67 27.18 32.63
N ARG A 179 6.26 27.50 33.86
CA ARG A 179 7.19 27.66 35.00
C ARG A 179 7.58 26.29 35.58
N VAL A 180 8.07 25.38 34.74
CA VAL A 180 8.32 23.98 35.13
C VAL A 180 9.75 23.69 35.58
N THR A 181 10.75 24.41 35.09
CA THR A 181 12.16 24.14 35.37
C THR A 181 12.51 24.40 36.83
N GLN A 182 12.87 23.35 37.57
CA GLN A 182 13.22 23.41 39.00
C GLN A 182 14.73 23.44 39.21
N SER A 183 15.44 22.66 38.40
CA SER A 183 16.91 22.67 38.40
C SER A 183 17.46 22.31 37.05
N ARG A 184 18.68 22.77 36.76
CA ARG A 184 19.42 22.38 35.56
C ARG A 184 20.93 22.37 35.82
N ALA A 185 21.62 21.39 35.25
CA ALA A 185 23.07 21.32 35.19
C ALA A 185 23.48 20.88 33.78
N LEU A 186 24.49 21.51 33.20
CA LEU A 186 24.99 21.15 31.87
C LEU A 186 26.49 21.40 31.77
N ASP A 187 27.18 20.61 30.95
CA ASP A 187 28.56 20.83 30.55
C ASP A 187 28.66 21.08 29.03
N LYS A 188 29.70 20.60 28.35
CA LYS A 188 29.85 20.74 26.89
C LYS A 188 29.19 19.61 26.08
N ALA A 189 28.89 18.47 26.70
CA ALA A 189 28.42 17.26 26.02
C ALA A 189 26.98 16.90 26.41
N GLU A 190 26.61 17.09 27.66
CA GLU A 190 25.31 16.68 28.18
C GLU A 190 24.78 17.59 29.29
N GLY A 191 23.49 17.46 29.56
CA GLY A 191 22.82 18.20 30.63
C GLY A 191 21.65 17.45 31.22
N LEU A 192 21.37 17.72 32.49
CA LEU A 192 20.28 17.16 33.25
C LEU A 192 19.43 18.28 33.86
N ALA A 193 18.11 18.21 33.68
CA ALA A 193 17.16 19.13 34.31
C ALA A 193 16.04 18.38 35.03
N GLU A 194 15.58 18.92 36.15
CA GLU A 194 14.35 18.50 36.80
C GLU A 194 13.23 19.48 36.47
N LEU A 195 12.10 18.93 36.03
CA LEU A 195 10.93 19.68 35.59
C LEU A 195 9.72 19.22 36.39
N SER A 196 8.96 20.17 36.93
CA SER A 196 7.72 19.88 37.65
C SER A 196 6.65 20.90 37.27
N LEU A 197 5.43 20.43 37.01
CA LEU A 197 4.28 21.33 36.88
C LEU A 197 4.12 22.18 38.16
N PRO A 198 3.81 23.48 38.02
CA PRO A 198 3.47 24.32 39.16
C PRO A 198 2.33 23.73 39.98
N ALA A 199 2.28 24.05 41.27
CA ALA A 199 1.33 23.45 42.20
C ALA A 199 -0.15 23.53 41.74
N ALA A 200 -0.54 24.63 41.09
CA ALA A 200 -1.89 24.84 40.56
C ALA A 200 -2.28 23.86 39.42
N PHE A 201 -1.30 23.29 38.71
CA PHE A 201 -1.52 22.46 37.51
C PHE A 201 -1.05 21.01 37.69
N ARG A 202 -0.64 20.63 38.90
CA ARG A 202 -0.02 19.32 39.18
C ARG A 202 -0.94 18.13 38.89
N ALA A 203 -2.26 18.32 38.92
CA ALA A 203 -3.25 17.29 38.63
C ALA A 203 -3.59 17.15 37.14
N GLU A 204 -3.08 18.01 36.26
CA GLU A 204 -3.42 17.99 34.83
C GLU A 204 -3.04 16.67 34.11
N PRO A 205 -1.91 15.99 34.42
CA PRO A 205 -1.62 14.68 33.82
C PRO A 205 -2.74 13.62 34.01
N ASP A 206 -3.52 13.72 35.09
CA ASP A 206 -4.64 12.81 35.35
C ASP A 206 -5.95 13.23 34.64
N GLN A 207 -5.96 14.39 33.98
CA GLN A 207 -7.12 14.99 33.28
C GLN A 207 -7.11 14.71 31.78
N GLY A 208 -6.44 13.63 31.36
CA GLY A 208 -6.43 13.17 29.98
C GLY A 208 -5.21 13.61 29.17
N TRP A 209 -4.29 14.40 29.73
CA TRP A 209 -3.02 14.74 29.08
C TRP A 209 -2.07 13.54 29.08
N ILE A 210 -1.46 13.23 27.94
CA ILE A 210 -0.50 12.13 27.80
C ILE A 210 0.92 12.68 27.91
N LEU A 211 1.22 13.72 27.15
CA LEU A 211 2.50 14.41 27.04
C LEU A 211 2.28 15.91 27.25
N HIS A 212 2.09 16.30 28.51
CA HIS A 212 1.73 17.67 28.86
C HIS A 212 2.61 18.72 28.14
N PRO A 213 2.06 19.58 27.26
CA PRO A 213 2.84 20.40 26.33
C PRO A 213 3.90 21.29 26.99
N ALA A 214 3.57 21.93 28.12
CA ALA A 214 4.52 22.78 28.83
C ALA A 214 5.71 22.01 29.45
N LEU A 215 5.50 20.76 29.90
CA LEU A 215 6.59 19.90 30.36
C LEU A 215 7.45 19.49 29.17
N MET A 216 6.81 19.00 28.10
CA MET A 216 7.48 18.50 26.91
C MET A 216 8.31 19.61 26.21
N ASP A 217 7.78 20.82 26.12
CA ASP A 217 8.41 21.97 25.48
C ASP A 217 9.69 22.38 26.19
N LEU A 218 9.64 22.54 27.52
CA LEU A 218 10.84 22.87 28.27
C LEU A 218 11.77 21.68 28.46
N ALA A 219 11.27 20.45 28.42
CA ALA A 219 12.10 19.26 28.46
C ALA A 219 13.05 19.14 27.26
N THR A 220 12.67 19.66 26.10
CA THR A 220 13.54 19.72 24.91
C THR A 220 14.17 21.09 24.68
N GLY A 221 13.57 22.17 25.23
CA GLY A 221 14.00 23.56 25.02
C GLY A 221 14.96 24.16 26.05
N TRP A 222 15.21 23.51 27.19
CA TRP A 222 16.04 24.10 28.27
C TRP A 222 17.54 24.12 27.97
N ALA A 223 18.04 23.15 27.20
CA ALA A 223 19.46 22.83 27.08
C ALA A 223 20.22 23.63 25.99
N MET A 224 19.77 24.85 25.68
CA MET A 224 20.40 25.69 24.64
C MET A 224 21.89 25.97 24.90
N GLY A 225 22.31 25.92 26.18
CA GLY A 225 23.71 26.07 26.58
C GLY A 225 24.66 24.98 26.07
N LEU A 226 24.14 23.85 25.58
CA LEU A 226 24.94 22.79 24.95
C LEU A 226 25.41 23.16 23.53
N ILE A 227 24.91 24.26 22.96
CA ILE A 227 25.35 24.80 21.67
C ILE A 227 26.56 25.71 21.94
N GLU A 228 27.72 25.35 21.40
CA GLU A 228 28.97 26.09 21.58
C GLU A 228 28.81 27.53 21.05
N GLY A 229 29.06 28.51 21.92
CA GLY A 229 28.94 29.93 21.59
C GLY A 229 27.51 30.46 21.52
N TYR A 230 26.52 29.71 22.03
CA TYR A 230 25.13 30.17 22.07
C TYR A 230 24.99 31.52 22.77
N GLN A 231 24.19 32.39 22.16
CA GLN A 231 23.71 33.63 22.73
C GLN A 231 22.21 33.74 22.44
N PRO A 232 21.40 34.31 23.34
CA PRO A 232 19.95 34.45 23.17
C PRO A 232 19.58 35.57 22.16
N THR A 233 20.38 35.76 21.11
CA THR A 233 20.17 36.81 20.10
C THR A 233 19.18 36.42 19.01
N HIS A 234 18.99 35.12 18.78
CA HIS A 234 18.07 34.59 17.78
C HIS A 234 17.19 33.52 18.42
N LEU A 235 15.96 33.39 17.95
CA LEU A 235 15.11 32.27 18.32
C LEU A 235 15.54 31.01 17.55
N TRP A 236 15.59 29.90 18.27
CA TRP A 236 15.77 28.57 17.71
C TRP A 236 14.48 27.80 17.83
N VAL A 237 14.00 27.22 16.72
CA VAL A 237 12.71 26.55 16.66
C VAL A 237 12.87 25.07 16.33
N PRO A 238 12.05 24.18 16.92
CA PRO A 238 11.94 22.79 16.51
C PRO A 238 11.65 22.65 15.02
N VAL A 239 12.43 21.85 14.30
CA VAL A 239 12.18 21.52 12.89
C VAL A 239 11.88 20.04 12.67
N SER A 240 12.51 19.15 13.42
CA SER A 240 12.24 17.72 13.29
C SER A 240 12.60 16.88 14.52
N TYR A 241 12.01 15.69 14.58
CA TYR A 241 12.44 14.57 15.41
C TYR A 241 12.63 13.36 14.48
N GLU A 242 13.83 12.76 14.47
CA GLU A 242 14.08 11.52 13.72
C GLU A 242 13.23 10.37 14.28
N THR A 243 13.36 10.13 15.59
CA THR A 243 12.47 9.22 16.33
C THR A 243 12.10 9.80 17.69
N LEU A 244 10.82 9.72 18.05
CA LEU A 244 10.29 10.03 19.36
C LEU A 244 9.43 8.87 19.82
N ARG A 245 9.94 8.08 20.75
CA ARG A 245 9.26 6.91 21.32
C ARG A 245 8.56 7.27 22.62
N VAL A 246 7.25 7.10 22.64
CA VAL A 246 6.39 7.30 23.80
C VAL A 246 6.12 5.93 24.42
N LEU A 247 6.70 5.69 25.60
CA LEU A 247 6.56 4.42 26.31
C LEU A 247 5.40 4.48 27.31
N ARG A 248 5.17 5.66 27.90
CA ARG A 248 4.07 5.97 28.82
C ARG A 248 3.84 7.49 28.89
N GLY A 249 2.68 7.88 29.42
CA GLY A 249 2.39 9.29 29.70
C GLY A 249 3.35 9.92 30.71
N LEU A 250 3.58 11.23 30.58
CA LEU A 250 4.45 12.00 31.46
C LEU A 250 3.75 12.29 32.80
N PRO A 251 4.37 11.96 33.94
CA PRO A 251 3.88 12.42 35.23
C PRO A 251 4.13 13.92 35.41
N ALA A 252 3.57 14.50 36.47
CA ALA A 252 3.70 15.93 36.77
C ALA A 252 5.15 16.38 37.09
N ARG A 253 6.03 15.44 37.44
CA ARG A 253 7.46 15.67 37.71
C ARG A 253 8.30 14.69 36.90
N ILE A 254 9.24 15.21 36.12
CA ILE A 254 10.12 14.45 35.24
C ILE A 254 11.56 14.93 35.34
N VAL A 255 12.47 14.11 34.85
CA VAL A 255 13.87 14.42 34.60
C VAL A 255 14.09 14.43 33.10
N SER A 256 14.72 15.49 32.58
CA SER A 256 15.16 15.60 31.18
C SER A 256 16.68 15.47 31.11
N HIS A 257 17.15 14.43 30.44
CA HIS A 257 18.57 14.22 30.13
C HIS A 257 18.81 14.50 28.64
N VAL A 258 19.54 15.57 28.34
CA VAL A 258 19.84 16.02 26.98
C VAL A 258 21.31 15.79 26.66
N ARG A 259 21.61 15.28 25.46
CA ARG A 259 22.97 15.00 24.99
C ARG A 259 23.14 15.53 23.57
N ASN A 260 24.31 16.08 23.28
CA ASN A 260 24.69 16.42 21.92
C ASN A 260 24.89 15.13 21.10
N THR A 261 24.21 15.01 19.95
CA THR A 261 24.45 13.89 19.01
C THR A 261 25.74 14.09 18.21
N ALA A 262 26.09 15.36 17.97
CA ALA A 262 27.31 15.82 17.33
C ALA A 262 27.70 17.19 17.93
N PRO A 263 28.92 17.70 17.68
CA PRO A 263 29.32 19.04 18.12
C PRO A 263 28.37 20.12 17.56
N ASN A 264 27.56 20.73 18.42
CA ASN A 264 26.64 21.81 18.06
C ASN A 264 27.32 23.17 18.22
N ARG A 265 27.33 24.01 17.18
CA ARG A 265 27.90 25.37 17.23
C ARG A 265 26.86 26.42 16.87
N ALA A 266 26.90 27.57 17.53
CA ALA A 266 26.02 28.70 17.23
C ALA A 266 26.30 29.35 15.86
N SER A 267 27.44 29.05 15.23
CA SER A 267 27.71 29.41 13.84
C SER A 267 26.79 28.68 12.87
N ASP A 268 26.36 27.47 13.24
CA ASP A 268 25.66 26.56 12.35
C ASP A 268 24.17 26.92 12.30
N PRO A 269 23.48 26.65 11.19
CA PRO A 269 22.05 26.95 11.07
C PRO A 269 21.18 26.02 11.92
N THR A 270 21.69 24.86 12.32
CA THR A 270 20.94 23.80 13.01
C THR A 270 21.75 23.20 14.16
N ALA A 271 21.07 22.76 15.21
CA ALA A 271 21.64 21.98 16.30
C ALA A 271 20.81 20.73 16.57
N SER A 272 21.44 19.64 17.00
CA SER A 272 20.79 18.34 17.17
C SER A 272 21.10 17.67 18.51
N PHE A 273 20.08 17.08 19.12
CA PHE A 273 20.15 16.51 20.46
C PHE A 273 19.43 15.16 20.54
N ASP A 274 19.93 14.31 21.43
CA ASP A 274 19.18 13.17 21.94
C ASP A 274 18.64 13.54 23.33
N VAL A 275 17.37 13.21 23.58
CA VAL A 275 16.69 13.55 24.83
C VAL A 275 16.05 12.31 25.44
N THR A 276 16.26 12.09 26.73
CA THR A 276 15.57 11.04 27.49
C THR A 276 14.77 11.69 28.60
N LEU A 277 13.45 11.45 28.61
CA LEU A 277 12.56 11.90 29.67
C LEU A 277 12.21 10.72 30.57
N ALA A 278 12.43 10.89 31.86
CA ALA A 278 12.22 9.84 32.85
C ALA A 278 11.50 10.36 34.10
N THR A 279 10.99 9.45 34.93
CA THR A 279 10.57 9.80 36.29
C THR A 279 11.79 10.20 37.14
N PRO A 280 11.59 10.84 38.31
CA PRO A 280 12.69 11.11 39.25
C PRO A 280 13.44 9.85 39.69
N GLU A 281 12.77 8.69 39.68
CA GLU A 281 13.33 7.37 39.99
C GLU A 281 14.09 6.75 38.79
N GLY A 282 14.08 7.42 37.64
CA GLY A 282 14.81 7.03 36.44
C GLY A 282 14.04 6.15 35.45
N GLU A 283 12.73 5.93 35.63
CA GLU A 283 11.93 5.14 34.67
C GLU A 283 11.67 5.94 33.40
N VAL A 284 12.08 5.42 32.25
CA VAL A 284 11.99 6.15 30.98
C VAL A 284 10.53 6.24 30.50
N CYS A 285 10.07 7.47 30.28
CA CYS A 285 8.75 7.79 29.74
C CYS A 285 8.80 8.03 28.23
N VAL A 286 9.78 8.81 27.77
CA VAL A 286 9.94 9.20 26.38
C VAL A 286 11.42 9.16 25.99
N GLU A 287 11.71 8.55 24.84
CA GLU A 287 13.04 8.56 24.23
C GLU A 287 12.99 9.33 22.92
N ILE A 288 13.91 10.28 22.75
CA ILE A 288 14.00 11.12 21.56
C ILE A 288 15.41 10.97 20.99
N LYS A 289 15.47 10.68 19.70
CA LYS A 289 16.70 10.71 18.92
C LYS A 289 16.61 11.71 17.79
N GLY A 290 17.72 12.37 17.51
CA GLY A 290 17.83 13.29 16.38
C GLY A 290 16.82 14.44 16.45
N PHE A 291 16.58 14.99 17.65
CA PHE A 291 15.80 16.22 17.79
C PHE A 291 16.59 17.39 17.24
N SER A 292 16.08 18.02 16.18
CA SER A 292 16.75 19.11 15.49
C SER A 292 16.01 20.43 15.66
N ILE A 293 16.78 21.48 15.93
CA ILE A 293 16.31 22.86 16.00
C ILE A 293 17.05 23.72 14.98
N HIS A 294 16.36 24.70 14.42
CA HIS A 294 16.91 25.62 13.43
C HIS A 294 16.90 27.06 13.96
N ARG A 295 17.99 27.79 13.71
CA ARG A 295 18.10 29.21 14.06
C ARG A 295 17.40 30.07 13.03
N LEU A 296 16.42 30.87 13.46
CA LEU A 296 15.74 31.81 12.57
C LEU A 296 16.61 33.04 12.28
N GLN A 297 16.57 33.52 11.04
CA GLN A 297 17.14 34.81 10.65
C GLN A 297 16.05 35.89 10.74
N GLY A 298 16.01 36.60 11.88
CA GLY A 298 15.05 37.66 12.16
C GLY A 298 13.89 37.24 13.08
N ASP A 299 12.91 38.14 13.24
CA ASP A 299 11.72 37.92 14.05
C ASP A 299 10.79 36.86 13.42
N LEU A 300 9.97 36.21 14.25
CA LEU A 300 8.97 35.26 13.78
C LEU A 300 7.89 35.99 12.95
N ALA A 301 8.03 35.98 11.63
CA ALA A 301 7.05 36.55 10.72
C ALA A 301 6.11 35.45 10.19
N PHE A 302 4.83 35.54 10.54
CA PHE A 302 3.77 34.65 10.03
C PHE A 302 3.31 35.14 8.66
N ALA A 303 4.11 34.87 7.62
CA ALA A 303 3.68 35.19 6.25
C ALA A 303 2.38 34.44 5.94
N LYS A 304 1.35 35.12 5.41
CA LYS A 304 0.11 34.42 5.03
C LYS A 304 0.43 33.32 4.00
N PRO A 305 -0.06 32.09 4.19
CA PRO A 305 0.23 31.01 3.26
C PRO A 305 -0.31 31.34 1.87
N GLU A 306 0.47 31.01 0.85
CA GLU A 306 0.03 31.17 -0.53
C GLU A 306 -1.01 30.10 -0.88
N ALA A 307 -1.90 30.39 -1.84
CA ALA A 307 -2.96 29.45 -2.22
C ALA A 307 -2.40 28.08 -2.70
N ARG A 308 -1.18 28.03 -3.24
CA ARG A 308 -0.52 26.77 -3.64
C ARG A 308 -0.05 25.90 -2.45
N GLU A 309 0.06 26.47 -1.26
CA GLU A 309 0.49 25.80 -0.04
C GLU A 309 -0.70 25.20 0.75
N LEU A 310 -1.93 25.48 0.31
CA LEU A 310 -3.17 25.10 0.99
C LEU A 310 -3.87 23.95 0.27
N GLU A 311 -4.39 23.00 1.04
CA GLU A 311 -5.32 21.99 0.53
C GLU A 311 -6.75 22.55 0.63
N PHE A 312 -7.52 22.52 -0.45
CA PHE A 312 -8.92 22.98 -0.42
C PHE A 312 -9.83 21.76 -0.41
N ASP A 313 -10.84 21.74 0.47
CA ASP A 313 -11.86 20.70 0.41
C ASP A 313 -12.60 20.79 -0.93
N GLU A 314 -12.69 19.67 -1.63
CA GLU A 314 -13.42 19.59 -2.90
C GLU A 314 -14.94 19.62 -2.63
N GLY A 315 -15.47 20.83 -2.45
CA GLY A 315 -16.89 21.09 -2.34
C GLY A 315 -17.21 22.50 -2.82
N GLN A 316 -17.87 22.60 -3.98
CA GLN A 316 -18.11 23.82 -4.79
C GLN A 316 -16.92 24.32 -5.63
N ALA A 317 -15.99 23.46 -6.04
CA ALA A 317 -15.23 23.75 -7.26
C ALA A 317 -16.18 23.63 -8.46
N SER A 318 -16.30 24.72 -9.22
CA SER A 318 -16.99 24.79 -10.51
C SER A 318 -16.85 23.48 -11.26
N ALA A 319 -17.97 22.88 -11.64
CA ALA A 319 -18.01 21.71 -12.50
C ALA A 319 -17.01 21.93 -13.64
N LYS A 320 -15.87 21.22 -13.59
CA LYS A 320 -15.00 21.10 -14.76
C LYS A 320 -15.94 20.63 -15.87
N PRO A 321 -15.97 21.31 -17.04
CA PRO A 321 -16.69 20.75 -18.17
C PRO A 321 -16.16 19.33 -18.36
N LEU A 322 -17.11 18.41 -18.48
CA LEU A 322 -16.83 17.00 -18.63
C LEU A 322 -15.77 16.84 -19.72
N SER A 323 -14.73 16.05 -19.47
CA SER A 323 -13.78 15.75 -20.54
C SER A 323 -14.54 15.12 -21.72
N PRO A 324 -14.07 15.25 -22.97
CA PRO A 324 -14.73 14.61 -24.12
C PRO A 324 -14.95 13.11 -23.96
N ALA A 325 -14.16 12.44 -23.10
CA ALA A 325 -14.32 11.04 -22.73
C ALA A 325 -15.43 10.83 -21.69
N GLU A 326 -15.57 11.71 -20.70
CA GLU A 326 -16.66 11.67 -19.72
C GLU A 326 -17.99 12.11 -20.30
N GLU A 327 -18.01 13.08 -21.21
CA GLU A 327 -19.20 13.41 -22.01
C GLU A 327 -19.62 12.22 -22.86
N ARG A 328 -18.67 11.54 -23.51
CA ARG A 328 -18.94 10.30 -24.26
C ARG A 328 -19.43 9.18 -23.35
N LEU A 329 -18.88 9.06 -22.14
CA LEU A 329 -19.29 8.05 -21.16
C LEU A 329 -20.69 8.34 -20.61
N LEU A 330 -20.99 9.58 -20.25
CA LEU A 330 -22.31 10.03 -19.81
C LEU A 330 -23.33 9.98 -20.94
N HIS A 331 -22.96 10.34 -22.16
CA HIS A 331 -23.77 10.13 -23.35
C HIS A 331 -24.03 8.63 -23.56
N SER A 332 -23.03 7.77 -23.41
CA SER A 332 -23.21 6.31 -23.51
C SER A 332 -24.10 5.73 -22.40
N PHE A 333 -24.02 6.26 -21.18
CA PHE A 333 -24.89 5.88 -20.06
C PHE A 333 -26.32 6.41 -20.21
N ALA A 334 -26.50 7.64 -20.69
CA ALA A 334 -27.80 8.23 -21.00
C ALA A 334 -28.49 7.50 -22.15
N MET A 335 -27.71 6.94 -23.06
CA MET A 335 -28.17 6.09 -24.15
C MET A 335 -28.22 4.60 -23.75
N GLY A 336 -28.19 4.26 -22.45
CA GLY A 336 -28.36 2.89 -21.97
C GLY A 336 -29.84 2.47 -21.94
N ILE A 337 -30.11 1.17 -22.07
CA ILE A 337 -31.48 0.63 -21.93
C ILE A 337 -31.81 0.49 -20.44
N ARG A 338 -32.86 1.16 -19.95
CA ARG A 338 -33.29 1.03 -18.54
C ARG A 338 -33.90 -0.34 -18.26
N PRO A 339 -33.90 -0.85 -17.02
CA PRO A 339 -34.40 -2.19 -16.71
C PRO A 339 -35.85 -2.45 -17.17
N ASP A 340 -36.73 -1.46 -17.05
CA ASP A 340 -38.13 -1.53 -17.49
C ASP A 340 -38.28 -1.46 -19.02
N GLU A 341 -37.37 -0.77 -19.70
CA GLU A 341 -37.28 -0.71 -21.16
C GLU A 341 -36.71 -2.01 -21.73
N GLY A 342 -35.75 -2.62 -21.03
CA GLY A 342 -35.10 -3.88 -21.39
C GLY A 342 -36.08 -5.05 -21.40
N ALA A 343 -36.95 -5.14 -20.39
CA ALA A 343 -38.02 -6.15 -20.35
C ALA A 343 -38.97 -6.02 -21.56
N LYS A 344 -39.32 -4.78 -21.96
CA LYS A 344 -40.16 -4.51 -23.13
C LYS A 344 -39.43 -4.77 -24.45
N ALA A 345 -38.13 -4.42 -24.53
CA ALA A 345 -37.30 -4.69 -25.70
C ALA A 345 -37.11 -6.18 -25.92
N PHE A 346 -36.88 -6.94 -24.84
CA PHE A 346 -36.80 -8.40 -24.87
C PHE A 346 -38.11 -9.03 -25.34
N GLY A 347 -39.26 -8.59 -24.80
CA GLY A 347 -40.57 -9.07 -25.25
C GLY A 347 -40.80 -8.84 -26.75
N ARG A 348 -40.41 -7.67 -27.28
CA ARG A 348 -40.47 -7.37 -28.72
C ARG A 348 -39.50 -8.21 -29.54
N ALA A 349 -38.27 -8.39 -29.06
CA ALA A 349 -37.24 -9.19 -29.74
C ALA A 349 -37.66 -10.66 -29.87
N VAL A 350 -38.27 -11.23 -28.84
CA VAL A 350 -38.81 -12.60 -28.85
C VAL A 350 -40.02 -12.70 -29.81
N ALA A 351 -40.90 -11.69 -29.81
CA ALA A 351 -42.07 -11.67 -30.69
C ALA A 351 -41.74 -11.57 -32.19
N LEU A 352 -40.55 -11.07 -32.55
CA LEU A 352 -40.11 -10.96 -33.95
C LEU A 352 -39.78 -12.32 -34.60
N GLY A 353 -39.53 -13.37 -33.81
CA GLY A 353 -39.28 -14.73 -34.32
C GLY A 353 -38.02 -14.89 -35.18
N GLY A 354 -37.12 -13.90 -35.21
CA GLY A 354 -35.88 -13.92 -36.01
C GLY A 354 -34.74 -14.66 -35.32
N GLY A 355 -33.95 -15.43 -36.07
CA GLY A 355 -32.81 -16.20 -35.53
C GLY A 355 -31.58 -15.37 -35.15
N GLN A 356 -31.52 -14.09 -35.55
CA GLN A 356 -30.49 -13.13 -35.16
C GLN A 356 -31.12 -11.75 -35.01
N VAL A 357 -31.15 -11.23 -33.79
CA VAL A 357 -31.70 -9.91 -33.47
C VAL A 357 -30.61 -9.11 -32.78
N ILE A 358 -30.33 -7.91 -33.30
CA ILE A 358 -29.44 -6.95 -32.67
C ILE A 358 -30.30 -5.88 -32.03
N VAL A 359 -30.22 -5.78 -30.71
CA VAL A 359 -30.88 -4.73 -29.94
C VAL A 359 -29.82 -3.70 -29.59
N SER A 360 -29.92 -2.52 -30.20
CA SER A 360 -29.03 -1.40 -29.96
C SER A 360 -29.82 -0.24 -29.41
N SER A 361 -29.31 0.39 -28.36
CA SER A 361 -29.82 1.67 -27.86
C SER A 361 -29.24 2.88 -28.60
N LEU A 362 -28.34 2.62 -29.57
CA LEU A 362 -27.69 3.59 -30.42
C LEU A 362 -28.01 3.33 -31.90
N ASP A 363 -27.91 4.37 -32.74
CA ASP A 363 -28.06 4.26 -34.20
C ASP A 363 -26.90 3.45 -34.80
N LEU A 364 -27.17 2.16 -35.01
CA LEU A 364 -26.18 1.17 -35.41
C LEU A 364 -25.55 1.45 -36.79
N PRO A 365 -26.32 1.83 -37.84
CA PRO A 365 -25.76 2.32 -39.11
C PRO A 365 -24.73 3.46 -38.97
N ALA A 366 -24.97 4.42 -38.08
CA ALA A 366 -24.06 5.56 -37.89
C ALA A 366 -22.73 5.16 -37.23
N LEU A 367 -22.79 4.28 -36.22
CA LEU A 367 -21.60 3.75 -35.53
C LEU A 367 -20.68 2.95 -36.45
N ILE A 368 -21.25 2.18 -37.38
CA ILE A 368 -20.48 1.41 -38.37
C ILE A 368 -19.65 2.35 -39.26
N LYS A 369 -20.20 3.50 -39.65
CA LYS A 369 -19.51 4.49 -40.48
C LYS A 369 -18.36 5.17 -39.74
N GLN A 370 -18.57 5.55 -38.48
CA GLN A 370 -17.59 6.25 -37.66
C GLN A 370 -16.35 5.39 -37.34
N THR A 371 -16.55 4.09 -37.17
CA THR A 371 -15.46 3.14 -36.86
C THR A 371 -14.50 2.98 -38.05
N ALA A 372 -15.03 3.03 -39.28
CA ALA A 372 -14.23 2.96 -40.51
C ALA A 372 -13.32 4.18 -40.72
N GLU A 373 -13.69 5.35 -40.18
CA GLU A 373 -12.91 6.59 -40.25
C GLU A 373 -11.77 6.61 -39.21
N ALA A 374 -11.97 6.00 -38.04
CA ALA A 374 -10.98 5.95 -36.96
C ALA A 374 -9.79 5.00 -37.23
N GLU A 375 -9.97 3.96 -38.07
CA GLU A 375 -8.87 3.06 -38.47
C GLU A 375 -7.84 3.76 -39.38
N ALA A 376 -8.22 4.84 -40.06
CA ALA A 376 -7.32 5.60 -40.94
C ALA A 376 -6.33 6.50 -40.18
N ALA A 377 -6.57 6.81 -38.91
CA ALA A 377 -5.80 7.79 -38.12
C ALA A 377 -4.71 7.19 -37.21
N LYS A 378 -4.47 5.87 -37.23
CA LYS A 378 -3.59 5.15 -36.28
C LYS A 378 -2.08 5.22 -36.56
N SER A 379 -1.59 6.16 -37.37
CA SER A 379 -0.16 6.27 -37.71
C SER A 379 0.45 7.53 -37.11
N GLU A 380 0.76 7.53 -35.81
CA GLU A 380 1.91 8.21 -35.16
C GLU A 380 1.81 8.04 -33.62
N GLY A 381 2.93 7.70 -32.98
CA GLY A 381 2.99 7.27 -31.58
C GLY A 381 2.68 8.39 -30.58
N GLN A 382 1.79 8.12 -29.64
CA GLN A 382 1.36 9.06 -28.60
C GLN A 382 2.08 8.78 -27.27
N THR A 383 2.66 9.83 -26.69
CA THR A 383 3.09 9.89 -25.27
C THR A 383 1.86 10.17 -24.41
N PHE A 384 1.71 9.47 -23.28
CA PHE A 384 0.58 9.63 -22.36
C PHE A 384 0.93 10.61 -21.22
N GLU A 385 -0.05 11.39 -20.75
CA GLU A 385 0.10 12.22 -19.55
C GLU A 385 0.11 11.35 -18.28
N ARG A 386 0.74 11.84 -17.21
CA ARG A 386 0.72 11.19 -15.89
C ARG A 386 -0.74 10.93 -15.49
N PRO A 387 -1.13 9.67 -15.18
CA PRO A 387 -2.45 9.38 -14.64
C PRO A 387 -2.71 10.23 -13.39
N ASP A 388 -3.97 10.53 -13.11
CA ASP A 388 -4.35 11.26 -11.89
C ASP A 388 -4.16 10.33 -10.69
N LEU A 389 -2.94 10.32 -10.15
CA LEU A 389 -2.54 9.53 -9.00
C LEU A 389 -2.75 10.32 -7.72
N ASP A 390 -3.16 9.63 -6.66
CA ASP A 390 -3.47 10.21 -5.34
C ASP A 390 -2.25 10.82 -4.62
N ASN A 391 -1.05 10.69 -5.20
CA ASN A 391 0.20 11.24 -4.69
C ASN A 391 0.65 12.46 -5.51
N VAL A 392 1.30 13.41 -4.84
CA VAL A 392 1.88 14.60 -5.48
C VAL A 392 3.05 14.18 -6.37
N TYR A 393 3.14 14.77 -7.56
CA TYR A 393 4.31 14.59 -8.41
C TYR A 393 5.55 15.16 -7.70
N VAL A 394 6.53 14.31 -7.43
CA VAL A 394 7.81 14.69 -6.83
C VAL A 394 8.91 14.52 -7.86
N GLU A 395 9.65 15.59 -8.15
CA GLU A 395 10.80 15.55 -9.05
C GLU A 395 11.96 14.74 -8.46
N PRO A 396 12.81 14.14 -9.31
CA PRO A 396 13.93 13.35 -8.85
C PRO A 396 15.00 14.17 -8.12
N ARG A 397 15.31 13.75 -6.89
CA ARG A 397 16.14 14.47 -5.93
C ARG A 397 17.63 14.21 -6.16
N ASN A 398 17.99 12.98 -6.51
CA ASN A 398 19.38 12.57 -6.75
C ASN A 398 19.57 11.98 -8.15
N ASP A 399 20.82 11.69 -8.52
CA ASP A 399 21.14 11.19 -9.86
C ASP A 399 20.61 9.77 -10.12
N ILE A 400 20.48 8.95 -9.07
CA ILE A 400 19.87 7.62 -9.15
C ILE A 400 18.38 7.75 -9.47
N GLU A 401 17.67 8.59 -8.71
CA GLU A 401 16.27 8.90 -8.94
C GLU A 401 16.04 9.55 -10.32
N ARG A 402 16.90 10.48 -10.76
CA ARG A 402 16.80 11.12 -12.09
C ARG A 402 16.87 10.09 -13.20
N SER A 403 17.82 9.18 -13.08
CA SER A 403 18.00 8.11 -14.06
C SER A 403 16.83 7.13 -14.03
N LEU A 404 16.35 6.75 -12.84
CA LEU A 404 15.17 5.89 -12.69
C LEU A 404 13.89 6.55 -13.23
N VAL A 405 13.67 7.85 -12.99
CA VAL A 405 12.57 8.62 -13.58
C VAL A 405 12.65 8.55 -15.10
N GLY A 406 13.84 8.78 -15.67
CA GLY A 406 14.05 8.64 -17.11
C GLY A 406 13.70 7.24 -17.62
N PHE A 407 14.12 6.18 -16.91
CA PHE A 407 13.79 4.80 -17.28
C PHE A 407 12.30 4.53 -17.21
N TRP A 408 11.61 5.03 -16.18
CA TRP A 408 10.18 4.82 -16.02
C TRP A 408 9.37 5.61 -17.06
N GLN A 409 9.75 6.85 -17.37
CA GLN A 409 9.14 7.64 -18.44
C GLN A 409 9.27 6.93 -19.80
N GLU A 410 10.48 6.43 -20.11
CA GLU A 410 10.74 5.70 -21.35
C GLU A 410 9.92 4.40 -21.44
N LEU A 411 9.86 3.63 -20.35
CA LEU A 411 9.24 2.30 -20.36
C LEU A 411 7.71 2.33 -20.25
N LEU A 412 7.15 3.29 -19.51
CA LEU A 412 5.72 3.43 -19.29
C LEU A 412 5.05 4.36 -20.33
N GLY A 413 5.85 5.12 -21.10
CA GLY A 413 5.34 6.10 -22.06
C GLY A 413 4.62 7.27 -21.40
N VAL A 414 4.90 7.52 -20.12
CA VAL A 414 4.31 8.58 -19.30
C VAL A 414 5.25 9.78 -19.31
N GLY A 415 4.76 10.94 -19.74
CA GLY A 415 5.57 12.15 -19.91
C GLY A 415 6.13 12.71 -18.59
N GLN A 416 5.48 12.47 -17.46
CA GLN A 416 5.88 13.00 -16.15
C GLN A 416 5.73 11.90 -15.08
N VAL A 417 6.85 11.40 -14.54
CA VAL A 417 6.88 10.33 -13.54
C VAL A 417 7.52 10.85 -12.26
N GLY A 418 6.74 10.87 -11.16
CA GLY A 418 7.19 11.32 -9.86
C GLY A 418 7.94 10.22 -9.12
N VAL A 419 8.91 10.58 -8.27
CA VAL A 419 9.72 9.57 -7.58
C VAL A 419 8.96 8.72 -6.55
N GLU A 420 7.83 9.23 -6.06
CA GLU A 420 6.94 8.52 -5.15
C GLU A 420 5.79 7.81 -5.89
N ASP A 421 5.76 7.88 -7.22
CA ASP A 421 4.76 7.16 -8.00
C ASP A 421 5.01 5.67 -7.89
N SER A 422 3.95 4.92 -7.58
CA SER A 422 3.99 3.47 -7.60
C SER A 422 4.10 3.02 -9.05
N PHE A 423 5.08 2.15 -9.32
CA PHE A 423 5.31 1.52 -10.61
C PHE A 423 4.02 0.96 -11.20
N PHE A 424 3.18 0.35 -10.36
CA PHE A 424 1.95 -0.29 -10.77
C PHE A 424 0.80 0.68 -10.99
N ASP A 425 0.78 1.78 -10.24
CA ASP A 425 -0.27 2.79 -10.35
C ASP A 425 -0.10 3.59 -11.65
N LEU A 426 1.14 3.69 -12.13
CA LEU A 426 1.49 4.19 -13.46
C LEU A 426 1.25 3.19 -14.60
N GLY A 427 0.62 2.04 -14.34
CA GLY A 427 0.34 1.02 -15.35
C GLY A 427 1.48 0.04 -15.60
N GLY A 428 2.49 0.02 -14.73
CA GLY A 428 3.60 -0.93 -14.79
C GLY A 428 3.13 -2.38 -14.57
N HIS A 429 3.67 -3.29 -15.39
CA HIS A 429 3.41 -4.72 -15.32
C HIS A 429 4.72 -5.51 -15.50
N SER A 430 4.65 -6.84 -15.40
CA SER A 430 5.81 -7.74 -15.39
C SER A 430 6.82 -7.49 -16.52
N LEU A 431 6.36 -7.27 -17.76
CA LEU A 431 7.25 -7.02 -18.91
C LEU A 431 7.97 -5.66 -18.84
N ILE A 432 7.32 -4.63 -18.29
CA ILE A 432 7.93 -3.30 -18.10
C ILE A 432 8.92 -3.38 -16.93
N ALA A 433 8.58 -4.13 -15.86
CA ALA A 433 9.47 -4.33 -14.72
C ALA A 433 10.76 -5.06 -15.12
N VAL A 434 10.67 -6.02 -16.05
CA VAL A 434 11.84 -6.70 -16.62
C VAL A 434 12.81 -5.70 -17.24
N ARG A 435 12.29 -4.84 -18.12
CA ARG A 435 13.09 -3.85 -18.83
C ARG A 435 13.67 -2.83 -17.88
N LEU A 436 12.89 -2.43 -16.86
CA LEU A 436 13.35 -1.54 -15.80
C LEU A 436 14.58 -2.09 -15.09
N PHE A 437 14.51 -3.31 -14.56
CA PHE A 437 15.64 -3.87 -13.83
C PHE A 437 16.85 -4.21 -14.72
N ALA A 438 16.63 -4.46 -16.01
CA ALA A 438 17.73 -4.56 -16.97
C ALA A 438 18.45 -3.21 -17.18
N MET A 439 17.70 -2.11 -17.25
CA MET A 439 18.25 -0.75 -17.31
C MET A 439 18.99 -0.39 -16.01
N VAL A 440 18.45 -0.80 -14.85
CA VAL A 440 19.10 -0.64 -13.54
C VAL A 440 20.40 -1.43 -13.44
N LYS A 441 20.44 -2.70 -13.86
CA LYS A 441 21.68 -3.49 -13.88
C LYS A 441 22.72 -2.87 -14.80
N LYS A 442 22.30 -2.40 -15.97
CA LYS A 442 23.20 -1.74 -16.92
C LYS A 442 23.78 -0.44 -16.37
N ALA A 443 22.96 0.38 -15.71
CA ALA A 443 23.36 1.67 -15.18
C ALA A 443 24.19 1.57 -13.89
N TYR A 444 23.81 0.67 -12.98
CA TYR A 444 24.35 0.63 -11.62
C TYR A 444 25.11 -0.66 -11.28
N ARG A 445 25.14 -1.65 -12.17
CA ARG A 445 25.68 -3.00 -11.92
C ARG A 445 25.03 -3.70 -10.72
N VAL A 446 23.79 -3.34 -10.41
CA VAL A 446 22.98 -3.92 -9.34
C VAL A 446 21.89 -4.81 -9.93
N GLU A 447 21.73 -6.02 -9.40
CA GLU A 447 20.72 -6.97 -9.83
C GLU A 447 19.67 -7.16 -8.74
N PHE A 448 18.40 -6.93 -9.10
CA PHE A 448 17.25 -7.11 -8.20
C PHE A 448 16.25 -8.09 -8.81
N PRO A 449 15.60 -8.92 -7.97
CA PRO A 449 14.43 -9.67 -8.42
C PRO A 449 13.26 -8.71 -8.66
N ILE A 450 12.37 -9.03 -9.58
CA ILE A 450 11.19 -8.19 -9.85
C ILE A 450 10.28 -8.07 -8.62
N SER A 451 10.29 -9.08 -7.74
CA SER A 451 9.54 -9.03 -6.48
C SER A 451 9.90 -7.80 -5.63
N VAL A 452 11.07 -7.20 -5.82
CA VAL A 452 11.42 -5.90 -5.20
C VAL A 452 10.37 -4.84 -5.46
N LEU A 453 9.66 -4.84 -6.60
CA LEU A 453 8.60 -3.85 -6.82
C LEU A 453 7.41 -4.03 -5.87
N PHE A 454 7.19 -5.22 -5.28
CA PHE A 454 6.19 -5.36 -4.22
C PHE A 454 6.67 -4.79 -2.89
N GLU A 455 7.95 -4.96 -2.59
CA GLU A 455 8.57 -4.48 -1.35
C GLU A 455 8.89 -2.98 -1.43
N ALA A 456 9.24 -2.48 -2.61
CA ALA A 456 9.71 -1.14 -2.94
C ALA A 456 9.06 -0.64 -4.25
N PRO A 457 7.75 -0.34 -4.24
CA PRO A 457 6.99 -0.04 -5.46
C PRO A 457 7.29 1.32 -6.10
N THR A 458 8.09 2.20 -5.49
CA THR A 458 8.35 3.57 -5.97
C THR A 458 9.80 3.75 -6.44
N ILE A 459 10.05 4.78 -7.26
CA ILE A 459 11.42 5.14 -7.69
C ILE A 459 12.28 5.46 -6.49
N ALA A 460 11.75 6.19 -5.49
CA ALA A 460 12.47 6.52 -4.27
C ALA A 460 12.98 5.27 -3.53
N ARG A 461 12.11 4.27 -3.37
CA ARG A 461 12.46 3.02 -2.68
C ARG A 461 13.40 2.15 -3.53
N CYS A 462 13.20 2.11 -4.85
CA CYS A 462 14.16 1.49 -5.76
C CYS A 462 15.54 2.17 -5.71
N ALA A 463 15.58 3.51 -5.68
CA ALA A 463 16.80 4.29 -5.61
C ALA A 463 17.57 4.05 -4.31
N ALA A 464 16.87 3.95 -3.18
CA ALA A 464 17.46 3.62 -1.88
C ALA A 464 18.15 2.24 -1.91
N LEU A 465 17.49 1.23 -2.48
CA LEU A 465 18.08 -0.11 -2.62
C LEU A 465 19.31 -0.11 -3.55
N ILE A 466 19.26 0.66 -4.64
CA ILE A 466 20.43 0.83 -5.53
C ILE A 466 21.57 1.51 -4.78
N ALA A 467 21.29 2.61 -4.06
CA ALA A 467 22.28 3.38 -3.30
C ALA A 467 22.99 2.52 -2.24
N GLU A 468 22.22 1.70 -1.51
CA GLU A 468 22.74 0.75 -0.53
C GLU A 468 23.70 -0.27 -1.18
N ARG A 469 23.43 -0.67 -2.43
CA ARG A 469 24.20 -1.71 -3.12
C ARG A 469 25.43 -1.19 -3.86
N ILE A 470 25.42 0.06 -4.31
CA ILE A 470 26.56 0.70 -5.00
C ILE A 470 27.55 1.37 -4.05
N GLY A 471 27.15 1.60 -2.79
CA GLY A 471 28.03 2.09 -1.73
C GLY A 471 28.65 3.44 -2.04
N GLU A 472 27.87 4.52 -1.99
CA GLU A 472 28.45 5.87 -1.97
C GLU A 472 29.07 6.14 -0.59
N SER A 473 30.38 6.37 -0.59
CA SER A 473 31.24 6.32 0.60
C SER A 473 31.18 7.57 1.47
N GLY A 474 30.94 7.35 2.76
CA GLY A 474 31.47 8.12 3.88
C GLY A 474 31.90 7.15 4.99
N ALA A 475 33.22 6.96 5.13
CA ALA A 475 34.03 6.21 6.10
C ALA A 475 33.38 5.35 7.23
N ASP A 476 33.84 4.09 7.29
CA ASP A 476 34.00 3.20 8.46
C ASP A 476 32.91 3.19 9.56
N GLU A 477 31.79 2.48 9.31
CA GLU A 477 31.09 1.72 10.35
C GLU A 477 30.50 0.43 9.75
N ALA A 478 30.42 -0.62 10.57
CA ALA A 478 30.18 -2.01 10.19
C ALA A 478 29.04 -2.22 9.19
N LYS A 479 29.32 -2.96 8.10
CA LYS A 479 28.33 -3.45 7.14
C LYS A 479 27.09 -3.98 7.87
N PRO A 480 25.90 -3.37 7.71
CA PRO A 480 24.67 -4.06 8.06
C PRO A 480 24.58 -5.32 7.20
N ALA A 481 24.33 -6.45 7.86
CA ALA A 481 24.09 -7.70 7.16
C ALA A 481 22.94 -7.49 6.15
N THR A 482 23.12 -8.04 4.94
CA THR A 482 22.08 -8.16 3.93
C THR A 482 20.76 -8.54 4.61
N PRO A 483 19.63 -7.85 4.36
CA PRO A 483 18.36 -8.22 4.96
C PRO A 483 18.10 -9.70 4.63
N ILE A 484 18.21 -10.54 5.66
CA ILE A 484 18.04 -11.98 5.53
C ILE A 484 16.58 -12.18 5.18
N ARG A 485 16.30 -12.63 3.94
CA ARG A 485 14.95 -13.01 3.55
C ARG A 485 14.44 -14.03 4.56
N ARG A 486 13.29 -13.74 5.17
CA ARG A 486 12.61 -14.72 6.03
C ARG A 486 12.10 -15.93 5.23
N PHE A 487 11.78 -15.73 3.95
CA PHE A 487 11.23 -16.74 3.04
C PHE A 487 11.84 -16.66 1.64
N THR A 488 12.04 -17.80 0.99
CA THR A 488 12.56 -17.93 -0.37
C THR A 488 11.42 -17.96 -1.40
N HIS A 489 10.30 -18.61 -1.06
CA HIS A 489 9.16 -18.85 -1.95
C HIS A 489 7.93 -18.03 -1.58
N LEU A 490 7.67 -17.84 -0.28
CA LEU A 490 6.51 -17.09 0.18
C LEU A 490 6.71 -15.58 0.03
N VAL A 491 5.81 -14.97 -0.74
CA VAL A 491 5.69 -13.52 -0.89
C VAL A 491 4.39 -13.08 -0.22
N PRO A 492 4.43 -12.28 0.86
CA PRO A 492 3.22 -11.68 1.42
C PRO A 492 2.64 -10.70 0.41
N MET A 493 1.47 -11.00 -0.15
CA MET A 493 0.83 -10.19 -1.19
C MET A 493 -0.25 -9.27 -0.62
N HIS A 494 -0.80 -9.60 0.55
CA HIS A 494 -1.72 -8.75 1.29
C HIS A 494 -1.74 -9.13 2.77
N SER A 495 -1.55 -8.14 3.65
CA SER A 495 -1.41 -8.34 5.10
C SER A 495 -2.76 -8.53 5.81
N GLY A 496 -3.85 -7.97 5.26
CA GLY A 496 -5.20 -8.01 5.85
C GLY A 496 -5.33 -7.27 7.18
N ALA A 497 -6.55 -7.15 7.72
CA ALA A 497 -6.73 -6.72 9.10
C ALA A 497 -6.19 -7.79 10.06
N ALA A 498 -5.41 -7.42 11.09
CA ALA A 498 -4.87 -8.36 12.09
C ALA A 498 -6.01 -9.19 12.73
N GLY A 499 -6.22 -10.42 12.26
CA GLY A 499 -7.40 -11.21 12.55
C GLY A 499 -7.17 -12.72 12.42
N THR A 500 -7.99 -13.49 13.14
CA THR A 500 -7.91 -14.93 13.40
C THR A 500 -8.30 -15.85 12.24
N LYS A 501 -8.47 -15.32 11.02
CA LYS A 501 -8.98 -16.09 9.86
C LYS A 501 -7.89 -16.84 9.13
N THR A 502 -8.27 -17.94 8.47
CA THR A 502 -7.33 -18.86 7.82
C THR A 502 -6.63 -18.16 6.63
N PRO A 503 -5.28 -18.13 6.60
CA PRO A 503 -4.50 -17.63 5.47
C PRO A 503 -4.80 -18.38 4.16
N VAL A 504 -4.60 -17.68 3.04
CA VAL A 504 -4.66 -18.27 1.70
C VAL A 504 -3.26 -18.32 1.10
N PHE A 505 -2.87 -19.48 0.57
CA PHE A 505 -1.62 -19.68 -0.15
C PHE A 505 -1.90 -19.96 -1.63
N MET A 506 -1.41 -19.10 -2.51
CA MET A 506 -1.70 -19.15 -3.94
C MET A 506 -0.41 -19.34 -4.75
N VAL A 507 -0.28 -20.49 -5.42
CA VAL A 507 0.90 -20.85 -6.20
C VAL A 507 0.89 -20.18 -7.56
N ALA A 508 2.03 -19.58 -7.93
CA ALA A 508 2.26 -18.98 -9.24
C ALA A 508 2.10 -20.01 -10.38
N GLY A 509 1.79 -19.51 -11.58
CA GLY A 509 1.69 -20.34 -12.78
C GLY A 509 3.02 -20.90 -13.26
N MET A 510 3.02 -21.52 -14.45
CA MET A 510 4.22 -22.18 -15.01
C MET A 510 5.44 -21.24 -15.18
N GLY A 511 5.20 -19.92 -15.28
CA GLY A 511 6.25 -18.89 -15.30
C GLY A 511 6.72 -18.44 -13.92
N GLY A 512 6.21 -19.03 -12.83
CA GLY A 512 6.71 -18.90 -11.46
C GLY A 512 6.49 -17.57 -10.75
N ASN A 513 6.07 -16.54 -11.47
CA ASN A 513 5.85 -15.18 -10.96
C ASN A 513 4.45 -15.01 -10.37
N ILE A 514 4.37 -14.30 -9.25
CA ILE A 514 3.13 -14.01 -8.50
C ILE A 514 2.49 -12.65 -8.89
N LEU A 515 3.13 -11.85 -9.75
CA LEU A 515 2.69 -10.49 -10.09
C LEU A 515 1.26 -10.38 -10.62
N ASN A 516 0.86 -11.31 -11.49
CA ASN A 516 -0.47 -11.31 -12.09
C ASN A 516 -1.59 -11.60 -11.08
N LEU A 517 -1.26 -12.02 -9.86
CA LEU A 517 -2.21 -12.38 -8.82
C LEU A 517 -2.47 -11.23 -7.82
N ARG A 518 -1.81 -10.07 -7.99
CA ARG A 518 -1.92 -8.92 -7.07
C ARG A 518 -3.35 -8.43 -6.88
N HIS A 519 -4.08 -8.18 -7.96
CA HIS A 519 -5.45 -7.65 -7.86
C HIS A 519 -6.36 -8.62 -7.10
N MET A 520 -6.18 -9.92 -7.30
CA MET A 520 -6.88 -10.95 -6.54
C MET A 520 -6.49 -10.94 -5.06
N ALA A 521 -5.18 -10.87 -4.76
CA ALA A 521 -4.67 -10.80 -3.40
C ALA A 521 -5.25 -9.60 -2.64
N ASN A 522 -5.36 -8.43 -3.27
CA ASN A 522 -5.96 -7.24 -2.67
C ASN A 522 -7.46 -7.39 -2.40
N LEU A 523 -8.20 -8.04 -3.31
CA LEU A 523 -9.65 -8.18 -3.16
C LEU A 523 -10.02 -9.25 -2.13
N VAL A 524 -9.27 -10.36 -2.08
CA VAL A 524 -9.51 -11.49 -1.16
C VAL A 524 -8.85 -11.26 0.20
N GLY A 525 -7.73 -10.56 0.25
CA GLY A 525 -6.89 -10.39 1.44
C GLY A 525 -7.38 -9.35 2.45
N ASN A 526 -8.49 -8.64 2.22
CA ASN A 526 -8.94 -7.56 3.11
C ASN A 526 -9.12 -8.01 4.58
N ASP A 527 -9.56 -9.25 4.83
CA ASP A 527 -9.85 -9.78 6.16
C ASP A 527 -8.94 -10.95 6.60
N ARG A 528 -7.93 -11.30 5.80
CA ARG A 528 -7.04 -12.45 6.01
C ARG A 528 -5.69 -12.25 5.32
N GLN A 529 -4.67 -12.98 5.78
CA GLN A 529 -3.39 -12.98 5.08
C GLN A 529 -3.50 -13.70 3.73
N PHE A 530 -2.92 -13.10 2.69
CA PHE A 530 -2.82 -13.69 1.37
C PHE A 530 -1.34 -13.79 0.95
N TYR A 531 -0.88 -15.01 0.72
CA TYR A 531 0.49 -15.31 0.31
C TYR A 531 0.53 -15.81 -1.13
N GLY A 532 1.42 -15.23 -1.93
CA GLY A 532 1.84 -15.81 -3.20
C GLY A 532 2.99 -16.79 -2.96
N VAL A 533 2.96 -17.94 -3.62
CA VAL A 533 4.07 -18.90 -3.61
C VAL A 533 4.80 -18.81 -4.96
N GLN A 534 5.98 -18.22 -4.91
CA GLN A 534 6.84 -17.96 -6.06
C GLN A 534 7.83 -19.11 -6.29
N ALA A 535 8.10 -19.42 -7.55
CA ALA A 535 9.02 -20.51 -7.90
C ALA A 535 10.49 -20.20 -7.58
N ARG A 536 11.24 -21.25 -7.23
CA ARG A 536 12.72 -21.21 -7.14
C ARG A 536 13.32 -20.97 -8.51
N GLY A 537 14.41 -20.21 -8.58
CA GLY A 537 15.10 -19.94 -9.84
C GLY A 537 14.38 -18.95 -10.76
N LEU A 538 13.32 -18.28 -10.30
CA LEU A 538 12.78 -17.12 -11.00
C LEU A 538 13.80 -15.96 -11.02
N PHE A 539 14.63 -15.86 -9.97
CA PHE A 539 15.69 -14.89 -9.80
C PHE A 539 16.89 -15.53 -9.09
N GLY A 540 18.10 -15.05 -9.36
CA GLY A 540 19.34 -15.57 -8.77
C GLY A 540 19.88 -16.80 -9.49
N GLU A 541 20.92 -17.42 -8.95
CA GLU A 541 21.64 -18.54 -9.58
C GLU A 541 21.01 -19.92 -9.26
N ASP A 542 19.91 -19.96 -8.51
CA ASP A 542 19.28 -21.21 -8.10
C ASP A 542 18.56 -21.90 -9.26
N ALA A 543 18.76 -23.21 -9.42
CA ALA A 543 18.07 -23.98 -10.44
C ALA A 543 16.56 -24.14 -10.13
N PRO A 544 15.68 -23.96 -11.13
CA PRO A 544 14.25 -24.23 -10.98
C PRO A 544 13.97 -25.68 -10.59
N HIS A 545 12.88 -25.92 -9.87
CA HIS A 545 12.43 -27.28 -9.59
C HIS A 545 12.03 -28.01 -10.89
N THR A 546 12.57 -29.21 -11.09
CA THR A 546 12.22 -30.11 -12.21
C THR A 546 11.33 -31.28 -11.78
N ASP A 547 10.82 -31.20 -10.54
CA ASP A 547 9.88 -32.12 -9.93
C ASP A 547 8.91 -31.32 -9.05
N LEU A 548 7.61 -31.44 -9.32
CA LEU A 548 6.58 -30.72 -8.58
C LEU A 548 6.41 -31.23 -7.15
N THR A 549 6.80 -32.49 -6.88
CA THR A 549 6.82 -33.08 -5.53
C THR A 549 7.91 -32.44 -4.68
N GLU A 550 9.08 -32.17 -5.27
CA GLU A 550 10.17 -31.46 -4.61
C GLU A 550 9.75 -30.01 -4.32
N ALA A 551 9.20 -29.32 -5.32
CA ALA A 551 8.67 -27.96 -5.14
C ALA A 551 7.63 -27.90 -4.02
N ALA A 552 6.69 -28.85 -3.98
CA ALA A 552 5.67 -28.91 -2.96
C ALA A 552 6.25 -29.10 -1.54
N ARG A 553 7.32 -29.90 -1.36
CA ARG A 553 7.99 -30.06 -0.06
C ARG A 553 8.63 -28.75 0.42
N ASP A 554 9.34 -28.06 -0.46
CA ASP A 554 9.99 -26.78 -0.14
C ASP A 554 8.95 -25.71 0.22
N TYR A 555 7.83 -25.68 -0.52
CA TYR A 555 6.73 -24.75 -0.23
C TYR A 555 6.05 -25.07 1.10
N ILE A 556 5.80 -26.35 1.42
CA ILE A 556 5.23 -26.77 2.71
C ILE A 556 6.14 -26.35 3.88
N ALA A 557 7.46 -26.43 3.71
CA ALA A 557 8.42 -26.04 4.74
C ALA A 557 8.28 -24.55 5.12
N GLU A 558 8.02 -23.67 4.16
CA GLU A 558 7.76 -22.25 4.42
C GLU A 558 6.32 -21.97 4.87
N ILE A 559 5.33 -22.64 4.26
CA ILE A 559 3.92 -22.54 4.66
C ILE A 559 3.75 -22.88 6.14
N ARG A 560 4.44 -23.91 6.64
CA ARG A 560 4.38 -24.31 8.06
C ARG A 560 4.99 -23.31 9.03
N GLN A 561 5.88 -22.43 8.58
CA GLN A 561 6.40 -21.34 9.39
C GLN A 561 5.36 -20.23 9.60
N VAL A 562 4.41 -20.10 8.67
CA VAL A 562 3.26 -19.18 8.76
C VAL A 562 2.10 -19.85 9.50
N GLN A 563 1.73 -21.06 9.08
CA GLN A 563 0.63 -21.83 9.63
C GLN A 563 1.07 -23.28 9.91
N PRO A 564 1.47 -23.61 11.15
CA PRO A 564 2.04 -24.91 11.48
C PRO A 564 1.11 -26.12 11.31
N ARG A 565 -0.21 -25.90 11.42
CA ARG A 565 -1.25 -26.95 11.37
C ARG A 565 -2.42 -26.52 10.51
N GLY A 566 -3.06 -27.50 9.86
CA GLY A 566 -4.31 -27.29 9.12
C GLY A 566 -5.46 -26.84 10.05
N PRO A 567 -6.58 -26.39 9.46
CA PRO A 567 -6.96 -26.54 8.06
C PRO A 567 -6.28 -25.53 7.11
N TYR A 568 -5.76 -25.99 5.96
CA TYR A 568 -5.15 -25.14 4.93
C TYR A 568 -6.13 -24.74 3.83
N ILE A 569 -6.00 -23.50 3.32
CA ILE A 569 -6.65 -23.04 2.08
C ILE A 569 -5.56 -22.80 1.04
N LEU A 570 -5.60 -23.58 -0.03
CA LEU A 570 -4.58 -23.61 -1.06
C LEU A 570 -5.19 -23.27 -2.42
N GLY A 571 -4.38 -22.73 -3.32
CA GLY A 571 -4.79 -22.58 -4.71
C GLY A 571 -3.61 -22.41 -5.65
N GLY A 572 -3.86 -22.45 -6.94
CA GLY A 572 -2.84 -22.15 -7.93
C GLY A 572 -3.41 -21.65 -9.24
N TYR A 573 -2.65 -20.77 -9.88
CA TYR A 573 -2.98 -20.22 -11.20
C TYR A 573 -2.38 -21.06 -12.31
N SER A 574 -3.18 -21.45 -13.31
CA SER A 574 -2.72 -22.24 -14.45
C SER A 574 -1.94 -23.47 -13.97
N GLY A 575 -0.71 -23.68 -14.46
CA GLY A 575 0.18 -24.75 -14.00
C GLY A 575 0.45 -24.80 -12.48
N GLY A 576 0.36 -23.66 -11.79
CA GLY A 576 0.48 -23.60 -10.33
C GLY A 576 -0.59 -24.40 -9.59
N GLY A 577 -1.75 -24.61 -10.22
CA GLY A 577 -2.80 -25.48 -9.66
C GLY A 577 -2.37 -26.95 -9.55
N LEU A 578 -1.49 -27.42 -10.44
CA LEU A 578 -0.91 -28.76 -10.35
C LEU A 578 0.04 -28.88 -9.14
N THR A 579 0.84 -27.84 -8.90
CA THR A 579 1.71 -27.78 -7.72
C THR A 579 0.89 -27.65 -6.44
N ALA A 580 -0.16 -26.83 -6.43
CA ALA A 580 -1.08 -26.70 -5.28
C ALA A 580 -1.80 -28.03 -4.98
N TRP A 581 -2.15 -28.80 -6.01
CA TRP A 581 -2.69 -30.15 -5.86
C TRP A 581 -1.70 -31.08 -5.17
N GLU A 582 -0.42 -31.04 -5.56
CA GLU A 582 0.63 -31.85 -4.94
C GLU A 582 0.94 -31.41 -3.50
N VAL A 583 0.93 -30.11 -3.21
CA VAL A 583 1.01 -29.56 -1.84
C VAL A 583 -0.13 -30.09 -0.98
N ALA A 584 -1.37 -30.07 -1.50
CA ALA A 584 -2.53 -30.61 -0.80
C ALA A 584 -2.36 -32.11 -0.52
N ARG A 585 -1.96 -32.90 -1.53
CA ARG A 585 -1.73 -34.34 -1.40
C ARG A 585 -0.70 -34.68 -0.32
N LEU A 586 0.43 -33.98 -0.30
CA LEU A 586 1.49 -34.19 0.69
C LEU A 586 1.08 -33.78 2.10
N LEU A 587 0.30 -32.70 2.26
CA LEU A 587 -0.24 -32.29 3.55
C LEU A 587 -1.25 -33.31 4.08
N GLU A 588 -2.15 -33.80 3.22
CA GLU A 588 -3.15 -34.84 3.57
C GLU A 588 -2.49 -36.18 3.93
N GLU A 589 -1.46 -36.59 3.19
CA GLU A 589 -0.65 -37.77 3.50
C GLU A 589 0.07 -37.64 4.86
N ALA A 590 0.47 -36.41 5.22
CA ALA A 590 1.01 -36.09 6.54
C ALA A 590 -0.05 -35.95 7.65
N GLY A 591 -1.33 -36.20 7.35
CA GLY A 591 -2.44 -36.14 8.30
C GLY A 591 -2.95 -34.73 8.61
N GLU A 592 -2.59 -33.73 7.81
CA GLU A 592 -3.12 -32.36 7.93
C GLU A 592 -4.44 -32.20 7.18
N ALA A 593 -5.32 -31.33 7.69
CA ALA A 593 -6.57 -31.00 6.99
C ALA A 593 -6.34 -29.93 5.90
N VAL A 594 -6.89 -30.15 4.70
CA VAL A 594 -6.94 -29.15 3.63
C VAL A 594 -8.41 -28.83 3.32
N ALA A 595 -8.84 -27.65 3.74
CA ALA A 595 -10.24 -27.23 3.68
C ALA A 595 -10.73 -26.97 2.26
N ARG A 596 -9.86 -26.39 1.42
CA ARG A 596 -10.21 -26.07 0.03
C ARG A 596 -8.98 -25.95 -0.86
N VAL A 597 -9.14 -26.41 -2.11
CA VAL A 597 -8.16 -26.23 -3.18
C VAL A 597 -8.81 -25.44 -4.32
N PHE A 598 -8.23 -24.30 -4.67
CA PHE A 598 -8.67 -23.45 -5.79
C PHE A 598 -7.82 -23.68 -7.03
N LEU A 599 -8.47 -24.02 -8.15
CA LEU A 599 -7.84 -24.18 -9.45
C LEU A 599 -8.24 -22.99 -10.34
N LEU A 600 -7.31 -22.11 -10.70
CA LEU A 600 -7.59 -20.96 -11.58
C LEU A 600 -7.18 -21.32 -13.01
N ASP A 601 -8.15 -21.73 -13.80
CA ASP A 601 -8.04 -22.25 -15.16
C ASP A 601 -6.88 -23.25 -15.32
N THR A 602 -6.76 -24.16 -14.35
CA THR A 602 -5.69 -25.15 -14.30
C THR A 602 -5.94 -26.25 -15.36
N PRO A 603 -5.00 -26.48 -16.27
CA PRO A 603 -5.09 -27.56 -17.25
C PRO A 603 -4.74 -28.92 -16.65
N MET A 604 -5.15 -29.99 -17.33
CA MET A 604 -4.56 -31.31 -17.13
C MET A 604 -3.04 -31.31 -17.41
N PRO A 605 -2.23 -32.13 -16.70
CA PRO A 605 -0.79 -32.20 -16.90
C PRO A 605 -0.40 -32.52 -18.34
N MET A 606 -1.14 -33.44 -18.97
CA MET A 606 -0.95 -33.82 -20.37
C MET A 606 -2.31 -33.75 -21.08
N ARG A 607 -2.47 -32.74 -21.95
CA ARG A 607 -3.68 -32.60 -22.77
C ARG A 607 -3.66 -33.55 -23.98
N PRO A 608 -4.80 -34.18 -24.34
CA PRO A 608 -4.87 -34.99 -25.54
C PRO A 608 -4.65 -34.16 -26.81
N VAL A 609 -3.82 -34.65 -27.72
CA VAL A 609 -3.57 -33.99 -29.00
C VAL A 609 -4.75 -34.19 -29.94
N VAL A 610 -5.18 -33.12 -30.62
CA VAL A 610 -6.24 -33.21 -31.64
C VAL A 610 -5.86 -34.19 -32.74
N THR A 611 -6.73 -35.18 -32.97
CA THR A 611 -6.49 -36.27 -33.91
C THR A 611 -6.32 -35.76 -35.34
N ARG A 612 -5.64 -36.54 -36.20
CA ARG A 612 -5.51 -36.20 -37.63
C ARG A 612 -6.88 -36.06 -38.32
N GLN A 613 -7.84 -36.89 -37.90
CA GLN A 613 -9.22 -36.85 -38.40
C GLN A 613 -9.90 -35.53 -38.03
N ASP A 614 -9.82 -35.11 -36.77
CA ASP A 614 -10.40 -33.83 -36.32
C ASP A 614 -9.71 -32.63 -36.94
N LYS A 615 -8.37 -32.67 -37.14
CA LYS A 615 -7.65 -31.63 -37.88
C LYS A 615 -8.14 -31.49 -39.32
N ALA A 616 -8.42 -32.60 -40.00
CA ALA A 616 -8.98 -32.58 -41.35
C ALA A 616 -10.41 -32.02 -41.36
N LEU A 617 -11.23 -32.40 -40.38
CA LEU A 617 -12.59 -31.91 -40.23
C LEU A 617 -12.62 -30.40 -39.97
N ILE A 618 -11.73 -29.87 -39.13
CA ILE A 618 -11.60 -28.43 -38.88
C ILE A 618 -11.28 -27.67 -40.17
N LYS A 619 -10.33 -28.17 -40.98
CA LYS A 619 -10.01 -27.56 -42.29
C LYS A 619 -11.20 -27.58 -43.24
N LEU A 620 -11.98 -28.66 -43.24
CA LEU A 620 -13.20 -28.75 -44.04
C LEU A 620 -14.27 -27.75 -43.59
N ILE A 621 -14.44 -27.57 -42.27
CA ILE A 621 -15.34 -26.56 -41.69
C ILE A 621 -14.90 -25.15 -42.09
N GLU A 622 -13.61 -24.82 -41.96
CA GLU A 622 -13.04 -23.52 -42.35
C GLU A 622 -13.20 -23.27 -43.85
N LEU A 623 -12.97 -24.29 -44.69
CA LEU A 623 -13.15 -24.21 -46.14
C LEU A 623 -14.60 -23.96 -46.53
N ARG A 624 -15.55 -24.65 -45.90
CA ARG A 624 -17.00 -24.44 -46.15
C ARG A 624 -17.45 -23.06 -45.71
N ARG A 625 -16.90 -22.53 -44.62
CA ARG A 625 -17.26 -21.21 -44.07
C ARG A 625 -16.69 -20.05 -44.90
N ASN A 626 -15.45 -20.16 -45.36
CA ASN A 626 -14.73 -19.05 -46.01
C ASN A 626 -14.60 -19.20 -47.54
N GLY A 627 -15.05 -20.31 -48.12
CA GLY A 627 -14.98 -20.57 -49.55
C GLY A 627 -13.55 -20.60 -50.10
N PRO A 628 -13.34 -20.35 -51.41
CA PRO A 628 -12.02 -20.40 -52.05
C PRO A 628 -10.98 -19.41 -51.47
N ARG A 629 -11.45 -18.34 -50.80
CA ARG A 629 -10.58 -17.37 -50.09
C ARG A 629 -9.78 -18.02 -48.97
N TYR A 630 -10.27 -19.11 -48.38
CA TYR A 630 -9.54 -19.88 -47.37
C TYR A 630 -8.15 -20.31 -47.86
N PHE A 631 -8.03 -20.78 -49.10
CA PHE A 631 -6.73 -21.20 -49.63
C PHE A 631 -5.79 -20.01 -49.82
N ILE A 632 -6.31 -18.86 -50.24
CA ILE A 632 -5.51 -17.63 -50.41
C ILE A 632 -5.01 -17.13 -49.05
N GLU A 633 -5.90 -17.05 -48.05
CA GLU A 633 -5.55 -16.65 -46.68
C GLU A 633 -4.63 -17.67 -45.99
N TRP A 634 -4.86 -18.96 -46.21
CA TRP A 634 -4.02 -20.04 -45.69
C TRP A 634 -2.61 -19.96 -46.28
N PHE A 635 -2.47 -19.77 -47.60
CA PHE A 635 -1.16 -19.57 -48.24
C PHE A 635 -0.49 -18.27 -47.79
N ALA A 636 -1.25 -17.18 -47.59
CA ALA A 636 -0.73 -15.93 -47.06
C ALA A 636 -0.24 -16.06 -45.62
N LYS A 637 -1.04 -16.65 -44.72
CA LYS A 637 -0.66 -16.95 -43.33
C LYS A 637 0.49 -17.94 -43.25
N ARG A 638 0.56 -18.93 -44.15
CA ARG A 638 1.68 -19.89 -44.23
C ARG A 638 2.97 -19.20 -44.67
N ARG A 639 2.91 -18.27 -45.64
CA ARG A 639 4.05 -17.44 -46.04
C ARG A 639 4.48 -16.50 -44.91
N ALA A 640 3.55 -15.82 -44.26
CA ALA A 640 3.83 -14.96 -43.11
C ALA A 640 4.48 -15.75 -41.96
N TRP A 641 3.93 -16.92 -41.61
CA TRP A 641 4.50 -17.80 -40.59
C TRP A 641 5.89 -18.32 -40.98
N ASN A 642 6.12 -18.71 -42.25
CA ASN A 642 7.45 -19.12 -42.71
C ASN A 642 8.46 -17.95 -42.68
N ILE A 643 8.04 -16.74 -43.06
CA ILE A 643 8.86 -15.53 -42.98
C ILE A 643 9.18 -15.20 -41.52
N GLU A 644 8.20 -15.34 -40.62
CA GLU A 644 8.39 -15.06 -39.20
C GLU A 644 9.25 -16.12 -38.51
N GLN A 645 9.13 -17.40 -38.89
CA GLN A 645 10.02 -18.47 -38.43
C GLN A 645 11.44 -18.31 -38.99
N LYS A 646 11.57 -17.83 -40.23
CA LYS A 646 12.87 -17.51 -40.83
C LYS A 646 13.49 -16.29 -40.16
N ARG A 647 12.72 -15.26 -39.86
CA ARG A 647 13.13 -14.08 -39.09
C ARG A 647 13.51 -14.44 -37.65
N LYS A 648 12.78 -15.34 -36.98
CA LYS A 648 13.16 -15.89 -35.66
C LYS A 648 14.42 -16.77 -35.68
N ARG A 649 14.73 -17.42 -36.81
CA ARG A 649 15.99 -18.19 -37.02
C ARG A 649 17.17 -17.31 -37.44
N GLU A 650 16.93 -16.29 -38.25
CA GLU A 650 17.94 -15.34 -38.77
C GLU A 650 18.25 -14.22 -37.75
N ALA A 651 17.33 -13.92 -36.82
CA ALA A 651 17.57 -12.96 -35.74
C ALA A 651 18.63 -13.42 -34.70
N GLY A 652 19.14 -14.66 -34.80
CA GLY A 652 19.91 -15.27 -33.71
C GLY A 652 19.11 -15.26 -32.39
N PRO A 653 19.67 -15.72 -31.27
CA PRO A 653 19.09 -15.33 -29.98
C PRO A 653 19.06 -13.80 -29.95
N HIS A 654 17.87 -13.21 -30.04
CA HIS A 654 17.69 -11.79 -29.84
C HIS A 654 18.46 -11.40 -28.59
N VAL A 655 19.24 -10.32 -28.67
CA VAL A 655 20.03 -9.76 -27.58
C VAL A 655 19.08 -9.42 -26.41
N ALA A 656 18.81 -10.44 -25.61
CA ALA A 656 18.34 -10.35 -24.26
C ALA A 656 19.57 -9.92 -23.45
N HIS A 657 19.85 -8.62 -23.45
CA HIS A 657 20.45 -8.05 -22.26
C HIS A 657 19.33 -7.84 -21.25
N ALA A 658 18.85 -8.96 -20.71
CA ALA A 658 18.07 -9.01 -19.49
C ALA A 658 19.04 -9.45 -18.39
N THR A 659 19.06 -8.74 -17.27
CA THR A 659 19.13 -9.41 -15.96
C THR A 659 18.29 -10.68 -16.05
N GLU A 660 18.93 -11.85 -16.01
CA GLU A 660 18.33 -13.13 -16.38
C GLU A 660 17.12 -13.43 -15.50
N MET A 661 15.91 -13.21 -16.04
CA MET A 661 14.76 -13.96 -15.58
C MET A 661 14.67 -15.22 -16.42
N HIS A 662 14.84 -16.32 -15.73
CA HIS A 662 14.86 -17.66 -16.30
C HIS A 662 13.45 -18.14 -16.67
N TYR A 663 12.56 -17.31 -17.22
CA TYR A 663 11.18 -17.70 -17.57
C TYR A 663 11.14 -18.92 -18.49
N GLU A 664 12.01 -18.97 -19.50
CA GLU A 664 12.08 -20.11 -20.43
C GLU A 664 12.61 -21.36 -19.72
N GLU A 665 13.63 -21.23 -18.87
CA GLU A 665 14.14 -22.37 -18.09
C GLU A 665 13.12 -22.86 -17.07
N LEU A 666 12.34 -21.95 -16.47
CA LEU A 666 11.28 -22.27 -15.53
C LEU A 666 10.13 -23.00 -16.22
N GLU A 667 9.70 -22.51 -17.39
CA GLU A 667 8.67 -23.15 -18.19
C GLU A 667 9.15 -24.52 -18.70
N ASN A 668 10.42 -24.63 -19.10
CA ASN A 668 11.04 -25.89 -19.49
C ASN A 668 11.15 -26.87 -18.31
N ALA A 669 11.58 -26.40 -17.14
CA ALA A 669 11.67 -27.19 -15.92
C ALA A 669 10.29 -27.68 -15.49
N PHE A 670 9.28 -26.80 -15.50
CA PHE A 670 7.88 -27.16 -15.24
C PHE A 670 7.38 -28.20 -16.23
N ARG A 671 7.58 -27.99 -17.55
CA ARG A 671 7.19 -28.96 -18.60
C ARG A 671 7.92 -30.30 -18.46
N SER A 672 9.18 -30.29 -18.03
CA SER A 672 9.96 -31.51 -17.76
C SER A 672 9.48 -32.27 -16.52
N ALA A 673 8.81 -31.57 -15.60
CA ALA A 673 8.21 -32.16 -14.41
C ALA A 673 6.86 -32.83 -14.68
N LEU A 674 6.09 -32.35 -15.69
CA LEU A 674 4.74 -32.85 -16.00
C LEU A 674 4.66 -34.37 -16.21
N PRO A 675 5.59 -35.04 -16.93
CA PRO A 675 5.53 -36.49 -17.11
C PRO A 675 5.75 -37.29 -15.81
N LYS A 676 6.35 -36.67 -14.77
CA LYS A 676 6.59 -37.30 -13.47
C LYS A 676 5.40 -37.14 -12.53
N LEU A 677 4.49 -36.21 -12.80
CA LEU A 677 3.34 -35.92 -11.95
C LEU A 677 2.29 -37.02 -12.10
N HIS A 678 1.97 -37.68 -10.98
CA HIS A 678 0.92 -38.70 -10.91
C HIS A 678 -0.27 -38.12 -10.17
N LEU A 679 -1.34 -37.77 -10.90
CA LEU A 679 -2.56 -37.29 -10.28
C LEU A 679 -3.29 -38.43 -9.56
N THR A 680 -3.41 -38.32 -8.25
CA THR A 680 -4.24 -39.20 -7.41
C THR A 680 -5.61 -38.58 -7.20
N ARG A 681 -6.64 -39.43 -7.11
CA ARG A 681 -8.00 -39.00 -6.77
C ARG A 681 -8.03 -38.40 -5.35
N ARG A 682 -8.64 -37.23 -5.20
CA ARG A 682 -8.79 -36.51 -3.93
C ARG A 682 -10.28 -36.40 -3.56
N SER A 683 -10.61 -36.58 -2.28
CA SER A 683 -11.98 -36.51 -1.76
C SER A 683 -12.35 -35.16 -1.12
N GLY A 684 -11.39 -34.25 -0.90
CA GLY A 684 -11.67 -32.94 -0.33
C GLY A 684 -12.28 -31.95 -1.35
N PRO A 685 -12.90 -30.84 -0.91
CA PRO A 685 -13.51 -29.85 -1.79
C PRO A 685 -12.49 -29.19 -2.73
N VAL A 686 -12.86 -29.10 -4.01
CA VAL A 686 -12.07 -28.45 -5.07
C VAL A 686 -12.99 -27.52 -5.86
N VAL A 687 -12.53 -26.29 -6.10
CA VAL A 687 -13.27 -25.33 -6.94
C VAL A 687 -12.41 -24.94 -8.14
N LEU A 688 -12.93 -25.20 -9.33
CA LEU A 688 -12.35 -24.77 -10.59
C LEU A 688 -13.01 -23.46 -11.04
N TYR A 689 -12.21 -22.40 -11.07
CA TYR A 689 -12.55 -21.15 -11.74
C TYR A 689 -12.03 -21.19 -13.16
N ARG A 690 -12.87 -20.97 -14.15
CA ARG A 690 -12.47 -21.03 -15.56
C ARG A 690 -13.16 -19.97 -16.40
N PRO A 691 -12.56 -19.53 -17.52
CA PRO A 691 -13.21 -18.63 -18.46
C PRO A 691 -14.36 -19.32 -19.20
N PRO A 692 -15.24 -18.56 -19.89
CA PRO A 692 -16.24 -19.12 -20.78
C PRO A 692 -15.60 -20.00 -21.86
N LEU A 693 -16.27 -21.10 -22.19
CA LEU A 693 -15.73 -22.07 -23.13
C LEU A 693 -15.59 -21.52 -24.55
N ASP A 694 -14.38 -21.64 -25.11
CA ASP A 694 -14.14 -21.36 -26.54
C ASP A 694 -14.57 -22.55 -27.41
N LEU A 695 -15.86 -22.58 -27.77
CA LEU A 695 -16.48 -23.64 -28.57
C LEU A 695 -16.39 -23.33 -30.07
N LYS A 696 -15.17 -23.31 -30.63
CA LYS A 696 -14.95 -22.86 -32.02
C LYS A 696 -15.34 -23.90 -33.08
N TRP A 697 -14.85 -25.13 -32.97
CA TRP A 697 -15.12 -26.20 -33.94
C TRP A 697 -15.70 -27.43 -33.27
N LYS A 698 -16.89 -27.85 -33.72
CA LYS A 698 -17.46 -29.15 -33.34
C LYS A 698 -16.85 -30.23 -34.21
N VAL A 699 -16.19 -31.20 -33.58
CA VAL A 699 -15.43 -32.27 -34.26
C VAL A 699 -16.01 -33.65 -33.97
N THR A 700 -15.29 -34.72 -34.31
CA THR A 700 -15.78 -36.10 -34.15
C THR A 700 -16.09 -36.43 -32.69
N GLY A 701 -17.07 -37.33 -32.48
CA GLY A 701 -17.52 -37.72 -31.15
C GLY A 701 -18.27 -36.62 -30.38
N GLY A 702 -18.75 -35.57 -31.07
CA GLY A 702 -19.47 -34.46 -30.45
C GLY A 702 -18.59 -33.50 -29.64
N ARG A 703 -17.27 -33.70 -29.67
CA ARG A 703 -16.28 -32.88 -28.95
C ARG A 703 -16.13 -31.51 -29.58
N TRP A 704 -15.70 -30.55 -28.78
CA TRP A 704 -15.37 -29.21 -29.23
C TRP A 704 -13.86 -28.98 -29.22
N VAL A 705 -13.39 -28.17 -30.15
CA VAL A 705 -12.00 -27.73 -30.26
C VAL A 705 -11.97 -26.21 -30.26
N CYS A 706 -11.15 -25.63 -29.39
CA CYS A 706 -10.95 -24.19 -29.26
C CYS A 706 -10.05 -23.64 -30.38
N ASP A 707 -9.89 -22.32 -30.44
CA ASP A 707 -9.03 -21.67 -31.44
C ASP A 707 -7.58 -22.12 -31.39
N ALA A 708 -7.07 -22.41 -30.19
CA ALA A 708 -5.73 -22.95 -29.97
C ALA A 708 -5.54 -24.39 -30.49
N LYS A 709 -6.57 -24.99 -31.10
CA LYS A 709 -6.60 -26.36 -31.62
C LYS A 709 -6.38 -27.39 -30.50
N GLU A 710 -7.06 -27.20 -29.38
CA GLU A 710 -7.09 -28.12 -28.24
C GLU A 710 -8.52 -28.57 -27.96
N TYR A 711 -8.70 -29.78 -27.43
CA TYR A 711 -10.03 -30.23 -27.02
C TYR A 711 -10.54 -29.44 -25.82
N VAL A 712 -11.82 -29.11 -25.86
CA VAL A 712 -12.51 -28.35 -24.82
C VAL A 712 -13.27 -29.30 -23.90
N TYR A 713 -12.98 -29.21 -22.61
CA TYR A 713 -13.62 -29.99 -21.56
C TYR A 713 -14.41 -29.06 -20.63
N PRO A 714 -15.69 -29.35 -20.33
CA PRO A 714 -16.51 -28.53 -19.42
C PRO A 714 -15.97 -28.39 -17.98
N ASP A 715 -15.05 -29.23 -17.58
CA ASP A 715 -14.48 -29.30 -16.24
C ASP A 715 -12.93 -29.32 -16.29
N ASN A 716 -12.36 -28.95 -17.44
CA ASN A 716 -10.93 -29.14 -17.74
C ASN A 716 -10.44 -30.59 -17.52
N ASP A 717 -11.35 -31.57 -17.55
CA ASP A 717 -11.13 -33.01 -17.32
C ASP A 717 -10.75 -33.36 -15.84
N TRP A 718 -11.02 -32.45 -14.89
CA TRP A 718 -10.70 -32.64 -13.47
C TRP A 718 -11.67 -33.56 -12.72
N ALA A 719 -12.91 -33.76 -13.18
CA ALA A 719 -13.91 -34.52 -12.42
C ALA A 719 -13.50 -35.99 -12.15
N GLN A 720 -12.61 -36.55 -12.98
CA GLN A 720 -12.08 -37.90 -12.77
C GLN A 720 -11.16 -38.00 -11.53
N PHE A 721 -10.54 -36.90 -11.10
CA PHE A 721 -9.66 -36.82 -9.93
C PHE A 721 -10.31 -36.11 -8.73
N ALA A 722 -11.26 -35.20 -8.99
CA ALA A 722 -12.03 -34.46 -8.00
C ALA A 722 -13.53 -34.78 -8.15
N PRO A 723 -14.08 -35.79 -7.44
CA PRO A 723 -15.48 -36.18 -7.56
C PRO A 723 -16.46 -35.07 -7.13
N ASP A 724 -16.05 -34.27 -6.15
CA ASP A 724 -16.82 -33.15 -5.58
C ASP A 724 -16.35 -31.81 -6.16
N LEU A 725 -16.00 -31.79 -7.44
CA LEU A 725 -15.55 -30.59 -8.15
C LEU A 725 -16.68 -29.58 -8.34
N GLU A 726 -16.53 -28.39 -7.77
CA GLU A 726 -17.36 -27.24 -8.09
C GLU A 726 -16.75 -26.46 -9.26
N ILE A 727 -17.56 -26.10 -10.25
CA ILE A 727 -17.09 -25.36 -11.44
C ILE A 727 -17.78 -24.00 -11.46
N ILE A 728 -16.99 -22.93 -11.46
CA ILE A 728 -17.46 -21.55 -11.52
C ILE A 728 -16.87 -20.89 -12.78
N GLU A 729 -17.75 -20.46 -13.67
CA GLU A 729 -17.36 -19.67 -14.83
C GLU A 729 -17.13 -18.21 -14.43
N VAL A 730 -16.00 -17.64 -14.84
CA VAL A 730 -15.59 -16.26 -14.57
C VAL A 730 -15.33 -15.56 -15.91
N PRO A 731 -15.78 -14.30 -16.12
CA PRO A 731 -15.52 -13.58 -17.37
C PRO A 731 -14.02 -13.48 -17.71
N GLY A 732 -13.72 -13.33 -19.01
CA GLY A 732 -12.35 -13.19 -19.52
C GLY A 732 -11.85 -14.45 -20.22
N ASP A 733 -10.53 -14.57 -20.27
CA ASP A 733 -9.77 -15.69 -20.84
C ASP A 733 -8.73 -16.19 -19.83
N HIS A 734 -7.91 -17.17 -20.23
CA HIS A 734 -6.88 -17.77 -19.38
C HIS A 734 -6.01 -16.73 -18.65
N ASN A 735 -5.60 -15.67 -19.35
CA ASN A 735 -4.72 -14.63 -18.81
C ASN A 735 -5.51 -13.53 -18.10
N SER A 736 -6.64 -13.12 -18.66
CA SER A 736 -7.41 -11.98 -18.15
C SER A 736 -8.33 -12.33 -16.97
N ILE A 737 -8.54 -13.61 -16.65
CA ILE A 737 -9.38 -14.05 -15.51
C ILE A 737 -8.87 -13.54 -14.14
N VAL A 738 -7.56 -13.33 -14.00
CA VAL A 738 -6.91 -12.80 -12.79
C VAL A 738 -6.64 -11.29 -12.85
N LEU A 739 -7.07 -10.62 -13.93
CA LEU A 739 -6.88 -9.19 -14.15
C LEU A 739 -8.21 -8.42 -14.08
N GLU A 740 -8.14 -7.11 -13.82
CA GLU A 740 -9.32 -6.24 -13.87
C GLU A 740 -9.90 -6.18 -15.30
N PRO A 741 -11.23 -6.17 -15.47
CA PRO A 741 -12.27 -6.17 -14.42
C PRO A 741 -12.65 -7.56 -13.89
N ASN A 742 -12.22 -8.62 -14.57
CA ASN A 742 -12.69 -10.00 -14.35
C ASN A 742 -12.36 -10.54 -12.96
N VAL A 743 -11.21 -10.15 -12.43
CA VAL A 743 -10.70 -10.55 -11.11
C VAL A 743 -11.66 -10.20 -9.97
N ARG A 744 -12.53 -9.20 -10.13
CA ARG A 744 -13.58 -8.88 -9.14
C ARG A 744 -14.62 -9.97 -9.02
N VAL A 745 -15.01 -10.57 -10.15
CA VAL A 745 -15.93 -11.70 -10.18
C VAL A 745 -15.27 -12.91 -9.55
N LEU A 746 -14.02 -13.21 -9.95
CA LEU A 746 -13.22 -14.29 -9.36
C LEU A 746 -13.13 -14.16 -7.83
N ALA A 747 -12.67 -13.00 -7.35
CA ALA A 747 -12.47 -12.75 -5.93
C ALA A 747 -13.78 -12.84 -5.12
N SER A 748 -14.90 -12.36 -5.68
CA SER A 748 -16.23 -12.46 -5.05
C SER A 748 -16.65 -13.92 -4.85
N HIS A 749 -16.49 -14.77 -5.88
CA HIS A 749 -16.81 -16.18 -5.74
C HIS A 749 -15.83 -16.91 -4.81
N MET A 750 -14.55 -16.58 -4.85
CA MET A 750 -13.54 -17.15 -3.96
C MET A 750 -13.83 -16.80 -2.49
N ALA A 751 -14.15 -15.55 -2.19
CA ALA A 751 -14.51 -15.12 -0.84
C ALA A 751 -15.73 -15.88 -0.28
N LYS A 752 -16.77 -16.11 -1.12
CA LYS A 752 -17.94 -16.92 -0.74
C LYS A 752 -17.56 -18.37 -0.45
N SER A 753 -16.69 -18.95 -1.27
CA SER A 753 -16.22 -20.32 -1.10
C SER A 753 -15.39 -20.47 0.18
N ILE A 754 -14.47 -19.54 0.43
CA ILE A 754 -13.69 -19.51 1.68
C ILE A 754 -14.61 -19.41 2.91
N ALA A 755 -15.61 -18.52 2.88
CA ALA A 755 -16.56 -18.37 3.98
C ALA A 755 -17.46 -19.61 4.19
N ALA A 756 -17.67 -20.45 3.17
CA ALA A 756 -18.34 -21.74 3.32
C ALA A 756 -17.41 -22.76 4.00
N ALA A 757 -16.15 -22.84 3.58
CA ALA A 757 -15.14 -23.72 4.21
C ALA A 757 -14.98 -23.43 5.71
N GLU A 758 -14.89 -22.16 6.08
CA GLU A 758 -14.74 -21.74 7.49
C GLU A 758 -15.96 -22.13 8.35
N ARG A 759 -17.16 -22.15 7.76
CA ARG A 759 -18.39 -22.59 8.46
C ARG A 759 -18.45 -24.11 8.64
N GLU A 760 -17.97 -24.87 7.66
CA GLU A 760 -17.88 -26.34 7.72
C GLU A 760 -16.88 -26.81 8.80
N LEU A 761 -15.89 -25.99 9.13
CA LEU A 761 -14.84 -26.26 10.12
C LEU A 761 -15.21 -25.86 11.56
N ALA A 762 -16.32 -25.16 11.78
CA ALA A 762 -16.73 -24.72 13.12
C ALA A 762 -17.25 -25.91 13.97
N PRO A 763 -16.85 -26.04 15.26
CA PRO A 763 -17.28 -27.15 16.11
C PRO A 763 -18.81 -27.18 16.31
N GLU A 764 -19.38 -28.38 16.44
CA GLU A 764 -20.83 -28.64 16.45
C GLU A 764 -21.65 -27.85 17.49
N SER A 765 -21.01 -27.27 18.51
CA SER A 765 -21.66 -26.42 19.51
C SER A 765 -22.10 -25.05 18.99
N VAL A 766 -21.76 -24.68 17.74
CA VAL A 766 -22.14 -23.39 17.10
C VAL A 766 -23.01 -23.59 15.85
N LYS A 767 -23.73 -24.72 15.75
CA LYS A 767 -24.90 -24.79 14.85
C LYS A 767 -26.05 -24.01 15.49
N ILE A 768 -26.04 -22.68 15.32
CA ILE A 768 -27.14 -21.81 15.75
C ILE A 768 -28.42 -22.33 15.08
N ILE A 769 -29.34 -22.80 15.93
CA ILE A 769 -30.70 -23.16 15.60
C ILE A 769 -31.33 -21.98 14.85
N ALA A 770 -31.79 -22.22 13.62
CA ALA A 770 -32.57 -21.26 12.86
C ALA A 770 -33.77 -20.80 13.71
N PRO A 771 -34.07 -19.48 13.81
CA PRO A 771 -35.32 -19.07 14.41
C PRO A 771 -36.45 -19.59 13.54
N LEU A 772 -37.29 -20.43 14.13
CA LEU A 772 -38.60 -20.78 13.61
C LEU A 772 -39.33 -19.50 13.18
N ALA A 773 -39.83 -19.52 11.94
CA ALA A 773 -40.76 -18.53 11.44
C ALA A 773 -41.93 -18.36 12.43
N THR A 774 -42.11 -17.15 12.93
CA THR A 774 -43.39 -16.70 13.47
C THR A 774 -44.09 -15.90 12.40
N ALA A 775 -45.22 -16.44 11.94
CA ALA A 775 -46.23 -15.69 11.21
C ALA A 775 -46.94 -14.68 12.13
N ALA A 776 -47.45 -13.59 11.53
CA ALA A 776 -48.13 -12.41 12.09
C ALA A 776 -47.15 -11.43 12.80
N GLU A 777 -47.09 -10.12 12.52
CA GLU A 777 -48.00 -9.13 11.92
C GLU A 777 -47.31 -8.24 10.88
#